data_AF-A0A7S1PWL8-F1
#
_entry.id   AF-A0A7S1PWL8-F1
#
_cell.length_a   1.000
_cell.length_b   1.000
_cell.length_c   1.000
_cell.angle_alpha   90.00
_cell.angle_beta   90.00
_cell.angle_gamma   90.00
#
_symmetry.space_group_name_H-M   'P 1'
#
loop_
_entity.id
_entity.type
_entity.pdbx_description
1 polymer ?
#
loop_
_entity_poly.entity_id
_entity_poly.type
_entity_poly.pdbx_seq_one_letter_code
_entity_poly.pdbx_strand_id
1 'polypeptide(L)'
;ENVTFVNYDNENFGYEPQAWAERMSFCFPWGWEAVAKGLRWIDSPNRILYRFHHHGVINDIDGTLTGTAHSQIAPKVPLYDPAQCPDASGFNTLIPSVVCNEHYKIRRWDVSTIDSVWKDQLWTIDGRTEVVPEIKHKYSVVAPINKDAYIDFNYMYNPTQWEWKLTPRFFQPWERMILRTNYSRPRHMINATFDSAEQQPATAPVAIDGTASAYRNVNGSFEALVVHPTKRIQVTAVDCPPEGCPTAPAAPPAVQKACLSWDDAASWTNGAVPGDNANVNVTFQDSICLDKADGTYNLASLYVQGTLTLRDSMCPAGGVVTIRIGRFIHINGGVLRLGNTTHPLTTCRVRVVFGPIDVTNQGAHILLPWGARSITVEAGELSMAAATPALLTSRLAAPAAAGASSVTLEDDASAWRAGDEVVVSSTARGEMFSKSREHAERRTIASVAGSTVTFTAPLTNAHFGAPRQTLNGTQYSVGATVALVNRLIEVTSQHSGSMPPFEQGWALNVGCHESNHAGCGLEGQGSGMSRLKTADLRLAGARFVDIGQGRAFHSGIEIDGLISSADGMTAGGSVIERCFFDNTWNNAIGIRHTTTNMTIRNNAFYFVRGDALRVIGANNRIEGNVVVGAEESLMGCGFVYKFVGAGTEDCRPAAFRIARSNTVIGNRVAGAISAGFITDGDECGATTVWAMNEVDSARDGVLVYDSPAEP
;
A
#
# COMPACT_ATOMS: atom_id res chain seq x y z
N GLU A 1 -15.96 -17.12 11.09
CA GLU A 1 -16.73 -15.87 11.19
C GLU A 1 -18.21 -16.18 11.39
N ASN A 2 -18.95 -15.38 12.18
CA ASN A 2 -20.43 -15.45 12.31
C ASN A 2 -20.98 -16.82 12.74
N VAL A 3 -20.30 -17.48 13.69
CA VAL A 3 -20.71 -18.78 14.23
C VAL A 3 -21.21 -18.62 15.66
N THR A 4 -22.35 -19.24 15.96
CA THR A 4 -22.84 -19.37 17.35
C THR A 4 -22.50 -20.76 17.90
N PHE A 5 -21.77 -20.80 19.01
CA PHE A 5 -21.47 -21.99 19.79
C PHE A 5 -22.41 -22.07 20.99
N VAL A 6 -23.00 -23.26 21.23
CA VAL A 6 -24.01 -23.49 22.28
C VAL A 6 -23.67 -24.78 23.04
N ASN A 7 -23.70 -24.74 24.38
CA ASN A 7 -23.50 -25.88 25.29
C ASN A 7 -22.14 -26.60 25.20
N TYR A 8 -21.04 -25.84 25.14
CA TYR A 8 -19.68 -26.39 25.34
C TYR A 8 -19.24 -26.25 26.79
N ASP A 9 -19.85 -27.02 27.68
CA ASP A 9 -19.76 -26.90 29.14
C ASP A 9 -19.31 -28.18 29.90
N ASN A 10 -19.11 -29.29 29.18
CA ASN A 10 -18.67 -30.60 29.72
C ASN A 10 -17.36 -31.07 29.05
N GLU A 11 -17.23 -32.32 28.59
CA GLU A 11 -16.00 -32.85 27.94
C GLU A 11 -15.75 -32.30 26.52
N ASN A 12 -16.65 -31.45 26.01
CA ASN A 12 -16.63 -30.94 24.63
C ASN A 12 -16.10 -29.49 24.58
N PHE A 13 -15.51 -29.14 23.43
CA PHE A 13 -14.89 -27.82 23.19
C PHE A 13 -15.37 -27.20 21.89
N GLY A 14 -15.55 -25.88 21.88
CA GLY A 14 -16.05 -25.14 20.72
C GLY A 14 -15.11 -25.19 19.52
N TYR A 15 -13.80 -25.14 19.76
CA TYR A 15 -12.80 -25.15 18.70
C TYR A 15 -11.56 -25.96 19.11
N GLU A 16 -11.07 -26.81 18.23
CA GLU A 16 -9.76 -27.47 18.36
C GLU A 16 -8.92 -27.13 17.12
N PRO A 17 -7.74 -26.51 17.27
CA PRO A 17 -6.87 -26.22 16.13
C PRO A 17 -6.23 -27.53 15.67
N GLN A 18 -6.80 -28.18 14.65
CA GLN A 18 -6.27 -29.39 14.03
C GLN A 18 -5.89 -29.18 12.55
N ALA A 19 -4.97 -30.01 12.06
CA ALA A 19 -4.58 -30.12 10.65
C ALA A 19 -4.87 -31.54 10.13
N TRP A 20 -5.74 -31.69 9.12
CA TRP A 20 -5.99 -32.99 8.47
C TRP A 20 -5.16 -33.15 7.18
N ALA A 21 -4.54 -34.31 6.96
CA ALA A 21 -4.00 -34.73 5.68
C ALA A 21 -4.48 -36.16 5.35
N GLU A 22 -4.98 -36.37 4.14
CA GLU A 22 -5.83 -37.50 3.72
C GLU A 22 -5.23 -38.92 3.75
N ARG A 23 -4.01 -39.18 4.23
CA ARG A 23 -3.47 -40.57 4.25
C ARG A 23 -2.61 -40.89 5.47
N MET A 24 -3.10 -41.88 6.22
CA MET A 24 -2.43 -42.81 7.16
C MET A 24 -1.96 -42.28 8.54
N SER A 25 -2.73 -42.68 9.55
CA SER A 25 -2.32 -43.38 10.78
C SER A 25 -1.11 -42.82 11.57
N PHE A 26 -1.45 -42.04 12.62
CA PHE A 26 -0.58 -41.57 13.71
C PHE A 26 0.68 -40.80 13.29
N CYS A 27 0.63 -39.45 13.31
CA CYS A 27 1.72 -38.53 13.73
C CYS A 27 1.50 -37.04 13.33
N PHE A 28 0.51 -36.33 13.89
CA PHE A 28 0.43 -34.86 13.73
C PHE A 28 -0.15 -34.16 14.97
N PRO A 29 0.67 -33.56 15.85
CA PRO A 29 0.18 -32.79 17.01
C PRO A 29 0.15 -31.27 16.79
N TRP A 30 0.08 -30.75 15.55
CA TRP A 30 0.29 -29.31 15.29
C TRP A 30 -0.93 -28.65 14.63
N GLY A 31 -1.58 -27.74 15.35
CA GLY A 31 -2.62 -26.87 14.85
C GLY A 31 -2.09 -25.62 14.14
N TRP A 32 -2.97 -24.95 13.41
CA TRP A 32 -2.66 -23.82 12.55
C TRP A 32 -2.80 -22.47 13.27
N GLU A 33 -2.32 -21.41 12.63
CA GLU A 33 -2.75 -20.06 12.98
C GLU A 33 -4.12 -19.80 12.34
N ALA A 34 -5.07 -19.30 13.12
CA ALA A 34 -6.44 -19.05 12.68
C ALA A 34 -6.88 -17.62 12.98
N VAL A 35 -7.94 -17.17 12.32
CA VAL A 35 -8.57 -15.86 12.53
C VAL A 35 -10.01 -16.05 12.99
N ALA A 36 -10.40 -15.36 14.06
CA ALA A 36 -11.74 -15.37 14.65
C ALA A 36 -12.37 -13.98 14.60
N LYS A 37 -13.62 -13.91 14.12
CA LYS A 37 -14.53 -12.75 14.20
C LYS A 37 -15.99 -13.20 14.25
N GLY A 38 -16.86 -12.35 14.76
CA GLY A 38 -18.31 -12.51 14.75
C GLY A 38 -18.78 -13.74 15.52
N LEU A 39 -18.04 -14.20 16.53
CA LEU A 39 -18.41 -15.39 17.28
C LEU A 39 -19.45 -15.05 18.35
N ARG A 40 -20.36 -15.98 18.61
CA ARG A 40 -21.31 -15.88 19.73
C ARG A 40 -21.24 -17.15 20.57
N TRP A 41 -21.15 -17.00 21.88
CA TRP A 41 -21.01 -18.11 22.83
C TRP A 41 -22.19 -18.11 23.81
N ILE A 42 -22.94 -19.21 23.85
CA ILE A 42 -24.08 -19.42 24.76
C ILE A 42 -23.75 -20.66 25.60
N ASP A 43 -23.73 -20.53 26.93
CA ASP A 43 -23.44 -21.63 27.86
C ASP A 43 -22.23 -22.49 27.45
N SER A 44 -21.15 -21.81 27.04
CA SER A 44 -19.97 -22.44 26.42
C SER A 44 -18.67 -21.96 27.08
N PRO A 45 -18.38 -22.40 28.32
CA PRO A 45 -17.13 -22.08 29.02
C PRO A 45 -15.89 -22.79 28.45
N ASN A 46 -16.04 -23.81 27.61
CA ASN A 46 -14.91 -24.52 26.98
C ASN A 46 -14.73 -24.09 25.52
N ARG A 47 -14.10 -22.94 25.32
CA ARG A 47 -14.02 -22.30 23.99
C ARG A 47 -13.00 -22.96 23.06
N ILE A 48 -11.84 -23.36 23.57
CA ILE A 48 -10.73 -23.91 22.77
C ILE A 48 -10.19 -25.21 23.42
N LEU A 49 -9.65 -26.12 22.62
CA LEU A 49 -8.88 -27.26 23.13
C LEU A 49 -7.45 -27.22 22.61
N TYR A 50 -6.49 -26.94 23.49
CA TYR A 50 -5.07 -27.19 23.20
C TYR A 50 -4.60 -28.47 23.87
N ARG A 51 -4.10 -29.42 23.08
CA ARG A 51 -3.62 -30.72 23.58
C ARG A 51 -2.15 -30.73 23.94
N PHE A 52 -1.38 -29.79 23.39
CA PHE A 52 0.08 -29.75 23.51
C PHE A 52 0.57 -28.31 23.69
N HIS A 53 1.75 -28.16 24.29
CA HIS A 53 2.51 -26.91 24.20
C HIS A 53 2.82 -26.64 22.72
N HIS A 54 2.60 -25.40 22.27
CA HIS A 54 2.68 -24.97 20.88
C HIS A 54 1.67 -25.56 19.86
N HIS A 55 0.49 -25.97 20.33
CA HIS A 55 -0.58 -26.49 19.45
C HIS A 55 -1.12 -25.48 18.42
N GLY A 56 -1.02 -24.16 18.61
CA GLY A 56 -1.45 -23.17 17.60
C GLY A 56 -1.75 -21.79 18.20
N VAL A 57 -2.12 -20.82 17.36
CA VAL A 57 -2.48 -19.44 17.76
C VAL A 57 -3.77 -19.03 17.06
N ILE A 58 -4.65 -18.30 17.75
CA ILE A 58 -5.85 -17.72 17.13
C ILE A 58 -5.83 -16.21 17.30
N ASN A 59 -5.95 -15.49 16.19
CA ASN A 59 -6.08 -14.04 16.13
C ASN A 59 -7.56 -13.66 16.29
N ASP A 60 -7.92 -13.03 17.39
CA ASP A 60 -9.28 -12.55 17.64
C ASP A 60 -9.37 -11.07 17.30
N ILE A 61 -10.03 -10.77 16.19
CA ILE A 61 -9.93 -9.45 15.57
C ILE A 61 -10.97 -8.48 16.13
N ASP A 62 -12.09 -8.98 16.65
CA ASP A 62 -13.20 -8.18 17.17
C ASP A 62 -13.53 -8.45 18.64
N GLY A 63 -12.79 -9.36 19.28
CA GLY A 63 -12.93 -9.66 20.71
C GLY A 63 -14.03 -10.68 21.00
N THR A 64 -14.68 -11.22 19.97
CA THR A 64 -15.79 -12.17 20.16
C THR A 64 -15.36 -13.53 20.69
N LEU A 65 -14.06 -13.86 20.63
CA LEU A 65 -13.50 -15.09 21.19
C LEU A 65 -12.94 -14.87 22.60
N THR A 66 -12.07 -13.88 22.77
CA THR A 66 -11.21 -13.61 23.93
C THR A 66 -11.80 -12.59 24.90
N GLY A 67 -12.78 -11.80 24.44
CA GLY A 67 -13.28 -10.61 25.13
C GLY A 67 -12.46 -9.35 24.89
N THR A 68 -11.35 -9.44 24.14
CA THR A 68 -10.49 -8.29 23.81
C THR A 68 -10.24 -8.25 22.30
N ALA A 69 -10.64 -7.16 21.65
CA ALA A 69 -10.40 -6.97 20.22
C ALA A 69 -8.90 -6.92 19.91
N HIS A 70 -8.54 -7.33 18.69
CA HIS A 70 -7.16 -7.35 18.20
C HIS A 70 -6.17 -8.13 19.09
N SER A 71 -6.65 -9.14 19.80
CA SER A 71 -5.83 -9.97 20.70
C SER A 71 -5.46 -11.31 20.05
N GLN A 72 -4.55 -12.05 20.69
CA GLN A 72 -4.21 -13.41 20.30
C GLN A 72 -4.38 -14.36 21.47
N ILE A 73 -4.89 -15.56 21.22
CA ILE A 73 -4.93 -16.63 22.21
C ILE A 73 -4.04 -17.80 21.79
N ALA A 74 -3.27 -18.33 22.74
CA ALA A 74 -2.29 -19.39 22.52
C ALA A 74 -2.10 -20.25 23.79
N PRO A 75 -1.55 -21.49 23.67
CA PRO A 75 -1.12 -22.28 24.82
C PRO A 75 -0.03 -21.55 25.60
N LYS A 76 -0.13 -21.53 26.93
CA LYS A 76 0.86 -20.95 27.82
C LYS A 76 2.18 -21.71 27.71
N VAL A 77 3.23 -20.97 27.39
CA VAL A 77 4.61 -21.47 27.38
C VAL A 77 5.55 -20.47 28.06
N PRO A 78 6.70 -20.91 28.59
CA PRO A 78 7.66 -20.03 29.28
C PRO A 78 8.20 -18.87 28.44
N LEU A 79 8.13 -18.94 27.10
CA LEU A 79 8.66 -17.91 26.21
C LEU A 79 7.89 -16.58 26.22
N TYR A 80 6.68 -16.54 26.80
CA TYR A 80 5.85 -15.34 26.76
C TYR A 80 6.11 -14.39 27.93
N ASP A 81 5.88 -13.10 27.72
CA ASP A 81 5.83 -12.13 28.80
C ASP A 81 4.48 -12.20 29.53
N PRO A 82 4.43 -12.64 30.80
CA PRO A 82 3.18 -12.77 31.55
C PRO A 82 2.43 -11.45 31.73
N ALA A 83 3.13 -10.31 31.66
CA ALA A 83 2.50 -9.00 31.75
C ALA A 83 1.72 -8.63 30.48
N GLN A 84 2.16 -9.12 29.33
CA GLN A 84 1.55 -8.86 28.02
C GLN A 84 0.59 -9.96 27.59
N CYS A 85 0.79 -11.17 28.12
CA CYS A 85 0.02 -12.38 27.87
C CYS A 85 -0.49 -12.99 29.19
N PRO A 86 -1.47 -12.35 29.87
CA PRO A 86 -2.08 -12.92 31.07
C PRO A 86 -2.79 -14.25 30.82
N ASP A 87 -2.94 -15.03 31.89
CA ASP A 87 -3.64 -16.31 31.88
C ASP A 87 -5.10 -16.16 31.47
N ALA A 88 -5.55 -17.03 30.57
CA ALA A 88 -6.89 -17.02 30.01
C ALA A 88 -7.77 -18.07 30.72
N SER A 89 -8.74 -17.62 31.51
CA SER A 89 -9.74 -18.52 32.12
C SER A 89 -10.83 -18.89 31.11
N GLY A 90 -11.29 -20.15 31.12
CA GLY A 90 -12.42 -20.58 30.27
C GLY A 90 -12.06 -20.82 28.80
N PHE A 91 -10.79 -21.15 28.53
CA PHE A 91 -10.33 -21.43 27.18
C PHE A 91 -9.75 -22.81 26.97
N ASN A 92 -9.25 -23.52 28.00
CA ASN A 92 -8.78 -24.90 27.89
C ASN A 92 -8.57 -25.51 29.29
N THR A 93 -8.81 -26.82 29.45
CA THR A 93 -8.60 -27.54 30.73
C THR A 93 -7.32 -28.38 30.77
N LEU A 94 -6.75 -28.75 29.61
CA LEU A 94 -5.56 -29.60 29.53
C LEU A 94 -4.25 -28.82 29.60
N ILE A 95 -4.12 -27.79 28.75
CA ILE A 95 -2.94 -26.91 28.70
C ILE A 95 -3.42 -25.49 29.00
N PRO A 96 -2.92 -24.84 30.07
CA PRO A 96 -3.25 -23.44 30.36
C PRO A 96 -3.05 -22.57 29.12
N SER A 97 -3.90 -21.58 28.93
CA SER A 97 -3.85 -20.67 27.77
C SER A 97 -3.58 -19.24 28.25
N VAL A 98 -3.10 -18.40 27.34
CA VAL A 98 -2.90 -16.96 27.58
C VAL A 98 -3.61 -16.14 26.51
N VAL A 99 -4.07 -14.94 26.87
CA VAL A 99 -4.52 -13.93 25.90
C VAL A 99 -3.48 -12.82 25.84
N CYS A 100 -2.86 -12.65 24.69
CA CYS A 100 -1.88 -11.60 24.43
C CYS A 100 -2.55 -10.38 23.80
N ASN A 101 -2.16 -9.20 24.27
CA ASN A 101 -2.72 -7.94 23.78
C ASN A 101 -2.27 -7.60 22.34
N GLU A 102 -2.82 -6.52 21.80
CA GLU A 102 -2.58 -6.12 20.42
C GLU A 102 -1.12 -5.72 20.10
N HIS A 103 -0.32 -5.38 21.10
CA HIS A 103 1.08 -4.97 20.94
C HIS A 103 2.07 -6.12 21.12
N TYR A 104 1.62 -7.29 21.58
CA TYR A 104 2.46 -8.46 21.82
C TYR A 104 2.06 -9.61 20.90
N LYS A 105 2.75 -9.72 19.76
CA LYS A 105 2.45 -10.70 18.73
C LYS A 105 3.21 -11.99 18.87
N ILE A 106 2.52 -13.09 18.64
CA ILE A 106 3.01 -14.46 18.61
C ILE A 106 2.78 -15.02 17.22
N ARG A 107 3.80 -15.67 16.65
CA ARG A 107 3.72 -16.41 15.38
C ARG A 107 4.23 -17.82 15.54
N ARG A 108 3.88 -18.68 14.59
CA ARG A 108 4.33 -20.07 14.54
C ARG A 108 5.59 -20.23 13.67
N TRP A 109 6.50 -21.09 14.14
CA TRP A 109 7.78 -21.40 13.53
C TRP A 109 7.96 -22.91 13.43
N ASP A 110 8.23 -23.42 12.23
CA ASP A 110 8.57 -24.83 12.03
C ASP A 110 10.08 -24.98 11.77
N VAL A 111 10.80 -25.76 12.58
CA VAL A 111 12.20 -26.15 12.35
C VAL A 111 12.23 -27.61 11.91
N SER A 112 13.03 -27.97 10.90
CA SER A 112 13.27 -29.37 10.53
C SER A 112 14.73 -29.62 10.19
N THR A 113 15.27 -30.76 10.58
CA THR A 113 16.65 -31.16 10.27
C THR A 113 16.63 -32.37 9.34
N ILE A 114 17.57 -32.45 8.39
CA ILE A 114 17.71 -33.64 7.54
C ILE A 114 18.63 -34.68 8.18
N ASP A 115 19.57 -34.22 9.00
CA ASP A 115 20.44 -35.07 9.80
C ASP A 115 19.61 -35.70 10.92
N SER A 116 19.78 -37.02 11.11
CA SER A 116 18.96 -37.81 12.01
C SER A 116 19.23 -37.44 13.47
N VAL A 117 18.43 -36.52 13.99
CA VAL A 117 18.57 -36.05 15.37
C VAL A 117 17.34 -36.33 16.24
N TRP A 118 17.63 -36.74 17.47
CA TRP A 118 16.79 -37.39 18.48
C TRP A 118 16.80 -36.62 19.81
N LYS A 119 16.94 -35.28 19.78
CA LYS A 119 17.12 -34.44 20.99
C LYS A 119 16.35 -33.12 20.89
N ASP A 120 15.81 -32.70 22.02
CA ASP A 120 15.04 -31.46 22.18
C ASP A 120 15.91 -30.20 21.91
N GLN A 121 15.28 -29.13 21.41
CA GLN A 121 15.90 -27.83 21.15
C GLN A 121 15.68 -26.88 22.31
N LEU A 122 16.69 -26.09 22.66
CA LEU A 122 16.51 -25.01 23.65
C LEU A 122 16.22 -23.69 22.93
N TRP A 123 15.08 -23.08 23.19
CA TRP A 123 14.72 -21.76 22.69
C TRP A 123 14.84 -20.74 23.82
N THR A 124 15.50 -19.62 23.55
CA THR A 124 15.57 -18.49 24.49
C THR A 124 15.16 -17.20 23.80
N ILE A 125 14.17 -16.50 24.35
CA ILE A 125 13.66 -15.22 23.83
C ILE A 125 13.50 -14.25 24.99
N ASP A 126 14.07 -13.04 24.87
CA ASP A 126 14.06 -12.02 25.93
C ASP A 126 14.46 -12.58 27.31
N GLY A 127 15.48 -13.44 27.35
CA GLY A 127 15.99 -14.08 28.57
C GLY A 127 15.11 -15.17 29.18
N ARG A 128 13.98 -15.52 28.55
CA ARG A 128 13.12 -16.65 28.95
C ARG A 128 13.46 -17.87 28.09
N THR A 129 13.57 -19.03 28.72
CA THR A 129 14.06 -20.25 28.07
C THR A 129 13.05 -21.39 28.17
N GLU A 130 12.88 -22.14 27.09
CA GLU A 130 12.03 -23.33 27.01
C GLU A 130 12.75 -24.46 26.26
N VAL A 131 12.53 -25.69 26.71
CA VAL A 131 12.94 -26.91 26.01
C VAL A 131 11.80 -27.33 25.08
N VAL A 132 12.04 -27.25 23.77
CA VAL A 132 11.09 -27.61 22.71
C VAL A 132 11.37 -29.05 22.27
N PRO A 133 10.42 -29.98 22.48
CA PRO A 133 10.65 -31.40 22.21
C PRO A 133 10.75 -31.71 20.72
N GLU A 134 11.64 -32.67 20.39
CA GLU A 134 11.79 -33.19 19.03
C GLU A 134 10.68 -34.18 18.65
N ILE A 135 10.10 -34.03 17.46
CA ILE A 135 9.10 -34.97 16.93
C ILE A 135 9.36 -35.27 15.45
N LYS A 136 9.87 -36.48 15.14
CA LYS A 136 10.14 -36.97 13.77
C LYS A 136 11.00 -36.01 12.94
N HIS A 137 12.10 -35.56 13.51
CA HIS A 137 13.08 -34.59 12.99
C HIS A 137 12.50 -33.19 12.75
N LYS A 138 11.44 -32.83 13.48
CA LYS A 138 10.74 -31.54 13.39
C LYS A 138 10.43 -30.95 14.76
N TYR A 139 10.34 -29.63 14.78
CA TYR A 139 9.98 -28.82 15.93
C TYR A 139 8.96 -27.78 15.45
N SER A 140 7.92 -27.54 16.23
CA SER A 140 6.97 -26.45 15.98
C SER A 140 6.84 -25.63 17.23
N VAL A 141 7.12 -24.34 17.10
CA VAL A 141 7.21 -23.39 18.21
C VAL A 141 6.28 -22.24 17.93
N VAL A 142 5.50 -21.86 18.91
CA VAL A 142 4.81 -20.56 18.94
C VAL A 142 5.65 -19.63 19.80
N ALA A 143 6.09 -18.52 19.21
CA ALA A 143 7.06 -17.63 19.81
C ALA A 143 6.67 -16.18 19.58
N PRO A 144 6.98 -15.28 20.53
CA PRO A 144 6.80 -13.86 20.31
C PRO A 144 7.75 -13.36 19.22
N ILE A 145 7.26 -12.38 18.47
CA ILE A 145 7.98 -11.79 17.33
C ILE A 145 8.41 -10.36 17.65
N ASN A 146 9.18 -9.75 16.75
CA ASN A 146 9.89 -8.49 16.97
C ASN A 146 10.89 -8.58 18.14
N LYS A 147 11.41 -9.78 18.37
CA LYS A 147 12.35 -10.13 19.44
C LYS A 147 13.63 -10.76 18.88
N ASP A 148 14.60 -10.92 19.77
CA ASP A 148 15.81 -11.71 19.57
C ASP A 148 15.59 -13.12 20.12
N ALA A 149 15.75 -14.12 19.25
CA ALA A 149 15.62 -15.53 19.57
C ALA A 149 16.95 -16.25 19.44
N TYR A 150 17.22 -17.13 20.41
CA TYR A 150 18.36 -18.02 20.41
C TYR A 150 17.86 -19.46 20.35
N ILE A 151 18.37 -20.23 19.40
CA ILE A 151 18.07 -21.66 19.23
C ILE A 151 19.38 -22.42 19.49
N ASP A 152 19.42 -23.20 20.57
CA ASP A 152 20.57 -24.04 20.87
C ASP A 152 20.39 -25.43 20.25
N PHE A 153 21.28 -25.77 19.31
CA PHE A 153 21.43 -27.12 18.78
C PHE A 153 22.46 -27.88 19.64
N ASN A 154 22.08 -28.19 20.87
CA ASN A 154 22.98 -28.84 21.83
C ASN A 154 23.17 -30.32 21.46
N TYR A 155 24.27 -30.65 20.76
CA TYR A 155 24.45 -31.97 20.14
C TYR A 155 25.73 -32.72 20.55
N MET A 156 25.58 -34.04 20.83
CA MET A 156 26.66 -35.00 21.13
C MET A 156 27.21 -35.72 19.87
N TYR A 157 26.42 -35.72 18.78
CA TYR A 157 26.82 -36.16 17.43
C TYR A 157 27.14 -34.94 16.57
N ASN A 158 28.36 -34.85 16.08
CA ASN A 158 28.85 -33.67 15.36
C ASN A 158 29.15 -34.04 13.91
N PRO A 159 28.14 -34.04 13.01
CA PRO A 159 28.41 -34.29 11.61
C PRO A 159 29.21 -33.13 11.03
N THR A 160 30.10 -33.46 10.09
CA THR A 160 30.99 -32.50 9.41
C THR A 160 30.23 -31.47 8.59
N GLN A 161 28.99 -31.79 8.20
CA GLN A 161 28.01 -30.90 7.58
C GLN A 161 26.67 -31.10 8.30
N TRP A 162 25.98 -30.00 8.58
CA TRP A 162 24.71 -29.97 9.28
C TRP A 162 23.68 -29.14 8.51
N GLU A 163 22.55 -29.75 8.16
CA GLU A 163 21.50 -29.13 7.35
C GLU A 163 20.14 -29.07 8.06
N TRP A 164 19.58 -27.86 8.10
CA TRP A 164 18.29 -27.61 8.72
C TRP A 164 17.51 -26.52 7.99
N LYS A 165 16.21 -26.50 8.24
CA LYS A 165 15.25 -25.57 7.65
C LYS A 165 14.43 -24.91 8.74
N LEU A 166 14.10 -23.65 8.54
CA LEU A 166 13.17 -22.90 9.36
C LEU A 166 12.07 -22.30 8.48
N THR A 167 10.83 -22.39 8.92
CA THR A 167 9.66 -21.90 8.18
C THR A 167 8.84 -21.00 9.11
N PRO A 168 8.95 -19.66 9.00
CA PRO A 168 7.98 -18.77 9.64
C PRO A 168 6.59 -18.94 9.00
N ARG A 169 5.55 -19.09 9.81
CA ARG A 169 4.17 -19.23 9.35
C ARG A 169 3.40 -17.96 9.70
N PHE A 170 2.65 -17.44 8.73
CA PHE A 170 1.77 -16.27 8.90
C PHE A 170 2.48 -15.00 9.38
N PHE A 171 3.78 -14.89 9.11
CA PHE A 171 4.50 -13.63 9.26
C PHE A 171 3.82 -12.55 8.45
N GLN A 172 3.47 -11.43 9.07
CA GLN A 172 2.80 -10.30 8.45
C GLN A 172 3.81 -9.27 7.95
N PRO A 173 3.44 -8.36 7.05
CA PRO A 173 4.23 -7.16 6.77
C PRO A 173 4.63 -6.47 8.08
N TRP A 174 5.82 -5.87 8.11
CA TRP A 174 6.41 -5.20 9.29
C TRP A 174 6.87 -6.13 10.42
N GLU A 175 6.55 -7.42 10.36
CA GLU A 175 7.01 -8.39 11.35
C GLU A 175 8.41 -8.86 11.03
N ARG A 176 9.21 -8.92 12.10
CA ARG A 176 10.59 -9.36 12.03
C ARG A 176 10.96 -10.19 13.24
N MET A 177 12.00 -11.00 13.10
CA MET A 177 12.61 -11.71 14.21
C MET A 177 14.10 -11.86 13.93
N ILE A 178 14.94 -11.58 14.93
CA ILE A 178 16.36 -11.89 14.84
C ILE A 178 16.52 -13.29 15.42
N LEU A 179 17.15 -14.18 14.67
CA LEU A 179 17.40 -15.56 15.03
C LEU A 179 18.90 -15.77 15.13
N ARG A 180 19.32 -16.36 16.24
CA ARG A 180 20.69 -16.76 16.50
C ARG A 180 20.72 -18.24 16.82
N THR A 181 21.69 -18.95 16.28
CA THR A 181 21.90 -20.34 16.62
C THR A 181 23.17 -20.51 17.44
N ASN A 182 23.12 -21.43 18.37
CA ASN A 182 24.30 -21.93 19.04
C ASN A 182 24.53 -23.38 18.62
N TYR A 183 25.79 -23.71 18.32
CA TYR A 183 26.21 -25.06 18.00
C TYR A 183 27.16 -25.53 19.09
N SER A 184 27.11 -26.83 19.45
CA SER A 184 28.00 -27.39 20.47
C SER A 184 29.49 -27.34 20.09
N ARG A 185 29.81 -27.15 18.80
CA ARG A 185 31.16 -26.82 18.30
C ARG A 185 31.07 -25.68 17.26
N PRO A 186 32.07 -24.78 17.21
CA PRO A 186 32.09 -23.69 16.22
C PRO A 186 32.11 -24.24 14.78
N ARG A 187 31.22 -23.74 13.93
CA ARG A 187 31.18 -24.10 12.50
C ARG A 187 32.14 -23.21 11.71
N HIS A 188 32.84 -23.76 10.72
CA HIS A 188 33.73 -22.99 9.86
C HIS A 188 32.98 -22.14 8.84
N MET A 189 32.04 -22.78 8.14
CA MET A 189 31.25 -22.15 7.10
C MET A 189 29.78 -22.36 7.40
N ILE A 190 29.00 -21.31 7.24
CA ILE A 190 27.55 -21.34 7.33
C ILE A 190 27.05 -20.71 6.06
N ASN A 191 26.25 -21.46 5.31
CA ASN A 191 25.55 -21.01 4.13
C ASN A 191 24.05 -21.08 4.41
N ALA A 192 23.31 -20.07 3.98
CA ALA A 192 21.87 -20.08 4.05
C ALA A 192 21.24 -19.56 2.76
N THR A 193 20.09 -20.14 2.43
CA THR A 193 19.24 -19.76 1.32
C THR A 193 17.87 -19.42 1.87
N PHE A 194 17.24 -18.41 1.30
CA PHE A 194 15.91 -17.95 1.70
C PHE A 194 14.98 -18.14 0.52
N ASP A 195 13.88 -18.86 0.72
CA ASP A 195 12.83 -18.98 -0.28
C ASP A 195 11.83 -17.84 -0.06
N SER A 196 11.92 -16.81 -0.90
CA SER A 196 10.78 -15.96 -1.26
C SER A 196 10.01 -16.63 -2.40
N ALA A 197 8.77 -16.21 -2.68
CA ALA A 197 7.88 -16.90 -3.62
C ALA A 197 8.34 -16.96 -5.11
N GLU A 198 9.58 -16.66 -5.44
CA GLU A 198 10.09 -16.61 -6.80
C GLU A 198 11.60 -16.93 -6.84
N GLN A 199 11.93 -18.10 -7.43
CA GLN A 199 13.27 -18.64 -7.76
C GLN A 199 14.09 -19.43 -6.70
N GLN A 200 14.81 -20.41 -7.26
CA GLN A 200 15.78 -21.37 -6.70
C GLN A 200 17.03 -20.69 -6.09
N PRO A 201 17.87 -21.42 -5.31
CA PRO A 201 18.63 -20.86 -4.20
C PRO A 201 19.71 -19.87 -4.62
N ALA A 202 19.52 -18.59 -4.29
CA ALA A 202 20.59 -17.59 -4.30
C ALA A 202 21.33 -17.64 -2.95
N THR A 203 22.66 -17.61 -2.99
CA THR A 203 23.48 -17.25 -1.82
C THR A 203 22.99 -15.93 -1.25
N ALA A 204 22.47 -15.93 -0.02
CA ALA A 204 21.79 -14.74 0.49
C ALA A 204 22.76 -13.55 0.65
N PRO A 205 22.36 -12.32 0.27
CA PRO A 205 23.06 -11.13 0.72
C PRO A 205 23.01 -11.04 2.26
N VAL A 206 24.07 -10.56 2.87
CA VAL A 206 24.22 -10.37 4.32
C VAL A 206 23.28 -9.27 4.81
N ALA A 207 22.66 -9.45 5.99
CA ALA A 207 21.56 -8.62 6.47
C ALA A 207 22.04 -7.29 6.99
N ILE A 208 21.32 -6.24 6.63
CA ILE A 208 21.73 -4.91 6.96
C ILE A 208 20.64 -3.92 7.41
N ASP A 209 19.33 -4.24 7.59
CA ASP A 209 18.41 -3.25 8.24
C ASP A 209 16.99 -3.63 8.67
N GLY A 210 16.63 -4.90 8.77
CA GLY A 210 15.29 -5.23 9.29
C GLY A 210 14.18 -5.31 8.23
N THR A 211 14.48 -5.14 6.93
CA THR A 211 13.47 -5.16 5.84
C THR A 211 13.67 -6.26 4.79
N ALA A 212 14.80 -6.97 4.81
CA ALA A 212 15.02 -8.17 4.00
C ALA A 212 15.63 -9.28 4.87
N SER A 213 15.20 -10.52 4.61
CA SER A 213 15.75 -11.65 5.34
C SER A 213 17.14 -11.94 4.85
N ALA A 214 18.05 -12.06 5.79
CA ALA A 214 19.44 -12.22 5.49
C ALA A 214 20.18 -12.71 6.72
N TYR A 215 21.41 -13.18 6.52
CA TYR A 215 22.17 -13.84 7.58
C TYR A 215 23.64 -13.45 7.56
N ARG A 216 24.31 -13.73 8.67
CA ARG A 216 25.76 -13.67 8.82
C ARG A 216 26.24 -14.85 9.63
N ASN A 217 27.51 -15.22 9.41
CA ASN A 217 28.23 -16.16 10.25
C ASN A 217 28.97 -15.38 11.34
N VAL A 218 28.66 -15.62 12.61
CA VAL A 218 29.31 -14.99 13.76
C VAL A 218 30.06 -16.09 14.53
N ASN A 219 31.38 -16.16 14.38
CA ASN A 219 32.23 -17.15 15.07
C ASN A 219 31.76 -18.61 14.92
N GLY A 220 31.18 -18.96 13.78
CA GLY A 220 30.65 -20.29 13.53
C GLY A 220 29.23 -20.53 14.02
N SER A 221 28.49 -19.46 14.31
CA SER A 221 27.06 -19.45 14.61
C SER A 221 26.28 -18.72 13.52
N PHE A 222 25.06 -19.19 13.24
CA PHE A 222 24.16 -18.55 12.29
C PHE A 222 23.41 -17.44 13.02
N GLU A 223 23.47 -16.22 12.49
CA GLU A 223 22.58 -15.15 12.89
C GLU A 223 21.84 -14.65 11.66
N ALA A 224 20.51 -14.57 11.73
CA ALA A 224 19.69 -14.04 10.66
C ALA A 224 18.62 -13.11 11.17
N LEU A 225 18.37 -12.08 10.37
CA LEU A 225 17.14 -11.35 10.42
C LEU A 225 16.14 -12.10 9.52
N VAL A 226 14.96 -12.36 10.05
CA VAL A 226 13.83 -12.91 9.31
C VAL A 226 12.74 -11.85 9.25
N VAL A 227 12.22 -11.60 8.06
CA VAL A 227 11.13 -10.66 7.79
C VAL A 227 10.13 -11.28 6.81
N HIS A 228 8.90 -10.77 6.78
CA HIS A 228 7.96 -11.09 5.71
C HIS A 228 8.50 -10.64 4.33
N PRO A 229 8.31 -11.40 3.23
CA PRO A 229 7.51 -12.62 3.07
C PRO A 229 8.33 -13.92 3.09
N THR A 230 9.37 -14.00 3.92
CA THR A 230 10.20 -15.23 3.99
C THR A 230 9.31 -16.42 4.28
N LYS A 231 9.34 -17.42 3.41
CA LYS A 231 8.56 -18.65 3.63
C LYS A 231 9.41 -19.75 4.23
N ARG A 232 10.69 -19.80 3.87
CA ARG A 232 11.62 -20.82 4.35
C ARG A 232 13.05 -20.30 4.34
N ILE A 233 13.83 -20.73 5.31
CA ILE A 233 15.28 -20.58 5.37
C ILE A 233 15.84 -21.98 5.37
N GLN A 234 16.79 -22.28 4.50
CA GLN A 234 17.56 -23.52 4.52
C GLN A 234 19.01 -23.18 4.81
N VAL A 235 19.59 -23.84 5.81
CA VAL A 235 20.93 -23.53 6.32
C VAL A 235 21.78 -24.79 6.29
N THR A 236 22.99 -24.66 5.77
CA THR A 236 24.06 -25.66 5.77
C THR A 236 25.23 -25.12 6.58
N ALA A 237 25.66 -25.84 7.62
CA ALA A 237 26.80 -25.48 8.45
C ALA A 237 27.89 -26.57 8.40
N VAL A 238 29.16 -26.19 8.19
CA VAL A 238 30.29 -27.10 7.92
C VAL A 238 31.42 -26.87 8.93
N ASP A 239 32.08 -27.93 9.40
CA ASP A 239 33.20 -27.88 10.36
C ASP A 239 34.55 -27.42 9.74
N CYS A 240 35.51 -26.97 10.56
CA CYS A 240 36.87 -26.67 10.10
C CYS A 240 37.66 -27.98 9.91
N PRO A 241 38.48 -28.09 8.85
CA PRO A 241 39.41 -29.20 8.72
C PRO A 241 40.53 -29.14 9.78
N PRO A 242 41.22 -30.26 10.07
CA PRO A 242 42.26 -30.35 11.11
C PRO A 242 43.45 -29.39 10.92
N GLU A 243 43.65 -28.88 9.71
CA GLU A 243 44.81 -28.03 9.33
C GLU A 243 44.61 -26.53 9.61
N GLY A 244 43.44 -26.14 10.17
CA GLY A 244 43.15 -24.78 10.62
C GLY A 244 42.19 -24.00 9.70
N CYS A 245 41.56 -22.96 10.27
CA CYS A 245 40.56 -22.12 9.59
C CYS A 245 41.21 -20.81 9.06
N PRO A 246 41.00 -20.38 7.80
CA PRO A 246 41.34 -19.01 7.39
C PRO A 246 40.56 -17.97 8.22
N THR A 247 41.19 -16.85 8.56
CA THR A 247 40.59 -15.76 9.35
C THR A 247 39.40 -15.13 8.63
N ALA A 248 38.23 -15.12 9.30
CA ALA A 248 37.03 -14.46 8.82
C ALA A 248 37.23 -12.92 8.78
N PRO A 249 36.69 -12.21 7.76
CA PRO A 249 36.67 -10.77 7.77
C PRO A 249 35.82 -10.22 8.93
N ALA A 250 36.22 -9.07 9.47
CA ALA A 250 35.56 -8.44 10.60
C ALA A 250 34.09 -8.09 10.28
N ALA A 251 33.19 -8.40 11.21
CA ALA A 251 31.78 -8.05 11.07
C ALA A 251 31.60 -6.50 11.11
N PRO A 252 30.79 -5.92 10.20
CA PRO A 252 30.47 -4.49 10.27
C PRO A 252 29.67 -4.16 11.54
N PRO A 253 29.86 -2.97 12.14
CA PRO A 253 29.06 -2.52 13.27
C PRO A 253 27.60 -2.31 12.88
N ALA A 254 26.67 -2.72 13.76
CA ALA A 254 25.25 -2.43 13.63
C ALA A 254 24.99 -0.97 14.03
N VAL A 255 24.41 -0.19 13.13
CA VAL A 255 24.08 1.22 13.37
C VAL A 255 22.56 1.33 13.46
N GLN A 256 22.03 1.77 14.62
CA GLN A 256 20.68 2.34 14.65
C GLN A 256 20.75 3.69 13.93
N LYS A 257 20.28 3.76 12.68
CA LYS A 257 20.31 5.00 11.93
C LYS A 257 19.02 5.80 12.16
N ALA A 258 19.13 6.80 13.05
CA ALA A 258 18.40 8.06 12.85
C ALA A 258 18.51 8.46 11.37
N CYS A 259 17.49 9.10 10.79
CA CYS A 259 17.56 9.60 9.41
C CYS A 259 18.90 10.33 9.20
N LEU A 260 19.77 9.79 8.34
CA LEU A 260 21.13 10.28 8.12
C LEU A 260 21.23 11.11 6.85
N SER A 261 22.18 12.04 6.81
CA SER A 261 22.30 13.01 5.72
C SER A 261 22.61 12.35 4.38
N TRP A 262 21.97 12.81 3.30
CA TRP A 262 22.25 12.35 1.94
C TRP A 262 23.71 12.61 1.54
N ASP A 263 24.28 13.74 1.97
CA ASP A 263 25.61 14.21 1.55
C ASP A 263 26.76 13.59 2.38
N ASP A 264 26.45 12.76 3.37
CA ASP A 264 27.46 12.02 4.13
C ASP A 264 27.66 10.61 3.55
N ALA A 265 28.87 10.33 3.07
CA ALA A 265 29.24 9.03 2.52
C ALA A 265 29.06 7.89 3.54
N ALA A 266 29.20 8.15 4.85
CA ALA A 266 28.97 7.17 5.91
C ALA A 266 27.48 6.84 6.12
N SER A 267 26.59 7.69 5.62
CA SER A 267 25.14 7.41 5.60
C SER A 267 24.79 6.26 4.67
N TRP A 268 25.57 6.08 3.60
CA TRP A 268 25.34 5.08 2.57
C TRP A 268 26.14 3.81 2.80
N THR A 269 25.50 2.68 2.56
CA THR A 269 26.09 1.34 2.70
C THR A 269 27.29 1.10 1.80
N ASN A 270 27.25 1.63 0.60
CA ASN A 270 28.37 1.56 -0.34
C ASN A 270 29.51 2.54 0.01
N GLY A 271 29.38 3.31 1.09
CA GLY A 271 30.36 4.30 1.52
C GLY A 271 30.52 5.48 0.55
N ALA A 272 29.52 5.76 -0.29
CA ALA A 272 29.60 6.79 -1.32
C ALA A 272 28.26 7.50 -1.53
N VAL A 273 28.30 8.84 -1.51
CA VAL A 273 27.17 9.68 -1.89
C VAL A 273 26.83 9.45 -3.37
N PRO A 274 25.55 9.23 -3.73
CA PRO A 274 25.16 9.07 -5.12
C PRO A 274 25.48 10.31 -5.96
N GLY A 275 26.14 10.10 -7.09
CA GLY A 275 26.40 11.16 -8.08
C GLY A 275 25.15 11.55 -8.88
N ASP A 276 25.25 12.65 -9.61
CA ASP A 276 24.19 13.09 -10.52
C ASP A 276 23.90 12.02 -11.60
N ASN A 277 22.61 11.84 -11.88
CA ASN A 277 22.06 10.83 -12.79
C ASN A 277 22.43 9.38 -12.41
N ALA A 278 22.77 9.11 -11.15
CA ALA A 278 23.03 7.75 -10.70
C ALA A 278 21.74 6.91 -10.63
N ASN A 279 21.89 5.59 -10.80
CA ASN A 279 20.89 4.64 -10.36
C ASN A 279 21.05 4.46 -8.85
N VAL A 280 20.18 5.09 -8.08
CA VAL A 280 20.26 5.06 -6.62
C VAL A 280 19.55 3.82 -6.11
N ASN A 281 20.28 3.00 -5.37
CA ASN A 281 19.72 1.91 -4.60
C ASN A 281 19.82 2.28 -3.12
N VAL A 282 18.69 2.64 -2.52
CA VAL A 282 18.56 2.76 -1.07
C VAL A 282 18.33 1.35 -0.58
N THR A 283 19.45 0.70 -0.28
CA THR A 283 19.43 -0.66 0.23
C THR A 283 18.66 -0.67 1.53
N PHE A 284 18.25 -1.86 1.96
CA PHE A 284 17.59 -2.02 3.22
C PHE A 284 18.30 -1.25 4.34
N GLN A 285 19.65 -1.27 4.34
CA GLN A 285 20.61 -0.67 5.30
C GLN A 285 20.63 0.86 5.41
N ASP A 286 19.99 1.51 4.45
CA ASP A 286 20.08 2.94 4.26
C ASP A 286 18.82 3.60 4.86
N SER A 287 19.03 4.50 5.81
CA SER A 287 18.01 5.39 6.37
C SER A 287 18.43 6.83 6.09
N ILE A 288 17.98 7.36 4.95
CA ILE A 288 18.51 8.58 4.34
C ILE A 288 17.48 9.72 4.39
N CYS A 289 17.94 10.89 4.81
CA CYS A 289 17.21 12.13 4.73
C CYS A 289 17.40 12.79 3.36
N LEU A 290 16.33 13.34 2.82
CA LEU A 290 16.41 14.26 1.69
C LEU A 290 16.73 15.67 2.21
N ASP A 291 17.96 15.90 2.67
CA ASP A 291 18.43 17.13 3.34
C ASP A 291 19.52 17.93 2.59
N LYS A 292 19.80 17.59 1.33
CA LYS A 292 20.76 18.29 0.48
C LYS A 292 20.48 19.79 0.45
N ALA A 293 21.52 20.59 0.67
CA ALA A 293 21.40 22.04 0.86
C ALA A 293 20.80 22.79 -0.37
N ASP A 294 21.04 22.29 -1.58
CA ASP A 294 20.48 22.83 -2.83
C ASP A 294 19.06 22.31 -3.14
N GLY A 295 18.56 21.35 -2.36
CA GLY A 295 17.26 20.71 -2.54
C GLY A 295 17.10 19.86 -3.80
N THR A 296 18.16 19.59 -4.56
CA THR A 296 18.05 19.01 -5.90
C THR A 296 18.69 17.63 -6.00
N TYR A 297 17.88 16.64 -6.37
CA TYR A 297 18.28 15.25 -6.55
C TYR A 297 18.06 14.85 -8.01
N ASN A 298 19.15 14.62 -8.77
CA ASN A 298 19.06 14.17 -10.16
C ASN A 298 19.40 12.68 -10.24
N LEU A 299 18.39 11.83 -10.42
CA LEU A 299 18.54 10.37 -10.36
C LEU A 299 18.14 9.75 -11.70
N ALA A 300 18.90 8.78 -12.21
CA ALA A 300 18.46 7.99 -13.36
C ALA A 300 17.29 7.08 -12.97
N SER A 301 17.39 6.41 -11.83
CA SER A 301 16.30 5.65 -11.21
C SER A 301 16.50 5.61 -9.70
N LEU A 302 15.43 5.32 -8.97
CA LEU A 302 15.46 5.16 -7.53
C LEU A 302 14.84 3.82 -7.15
N TYR A 303 15.62 2.95 -6.52
CA TYR A 303 15.16 1.68 -5.95
C TYR A 303 15.23 1.78 -4.42
N VAL A 304 14.14 1.47 -3.73
CA VAL A 304 13.98 1.73 -2.29
C VAL A 304 13.59 0.44 -1.56
N GLN A 305 14.55 -0.09 -0.81
CA GLN A 305 14.39 -1.21 0.13
C GLN A 305 14.59 -0.78 1.58
N GLY A 306 15.34 0.31 1.80
CA GLY A 306 15.49 1.00 3.08
C GLY A 306 14.50 2.14 3.24
N THR A 307 14.92 3.23 3.88
CA THR A 307 14.06 4.39 4.15
C THR A 307 14.61 5.67 3.53
N LEU A 308 13.77 6.37 2.78
CA LEU A 308 13.98 7.75 2.35
C LEU A 308 12.93 8.65 2.98
N THR A 309 13.37 9.72 3.65
CA THR A 309 12.47 10.62 4.37
C THR A 309 12.76 12.09 4.08
N LEU A 310 11.71 12.86 3.84
CA LEU A 310 11.71 14.32 3.85
C LEU A 310 10.75 14.85 4.91
N ARG A 311 11.24 15.81 5.71
CA ARG A 311 10.46 16.58 6.71
C ARG A 311 10.66 18.07 6.45
N ASP A 312 9.75 18.92 6.93
CA ASP A 312 9.91 20.39 6.81
C ASP A 312 11.25 20.88 7.37
N SER A 313 11.76 20.27 8.45
CA SER A 313 13.05 20.62 9.05
C SER A 313 14.26 20.38 8.13
N MET A 314 14.08 19.62 7.05
CA MET A 314 15.11 19.29 6.05
C MET A 314 14.95 20.14 4.78
N CYS A 315 13.96 21.04 4.75
CA CYS A 315 13.73 21.86 3.58
C CYS A 315 14.91 22.81 3.36
N PRO A 316 15.43 22.95 2.12
CA PRO A 316 16.48 23.90 1.81
C PRO A 316 16.00 25.34 2.01
N ALA A 317 16.93 26.28 2.10
CA ALA A 317 16.62 27.71 2.27
C ALA A 317 15.70 28.27 1.17
N GLY A 318 15.74 27.71 -0.05
CA GLY A 318 14.85 28.06 -1.15
C GLY A 318 13.40 27.55 -0.99
N GLY A 319 13.11 26.73 0.02
CA GLY A 319 11.78 26.21 0.32
C GLY A 319 11.25 25.18 -0.69
N VAL A 320 12.10 24.67 -1.59
CA VAL A 320 11.72 23.73 -2.66
C VAL A 320 12.72 22.59 -2.75
N VAL A 321 12.22 21.37 -2.66
CA VAL A 321 12.94 20.13 -2.99
C VAL A 321 12.51 19.67 -4.38
N THR A 322 13.47 19.43 -5.28
CA THR A 322 13.22 18.89 -6.63
C THR A 322 13.91 17.53 -6.78
N ILE A 323 13.12 16.50 -7.02
CA ILE A 323 13.58 15.13 -7.28
C ILE A 323 13.33 14.84 -8.76
N ARG A 324 14.40 14.84 -9.57
CA ARG A 324 14.32 14.49 -10.99
C ARG A 324 14.62 13.02 -11.16
N ILE A 325 13.73 12.29 -11.82
CA ILE A 325 13.84 10.85 -12.06
C ILE A 325 13.87 10.60 -13.57
N GLY A 326 14.92 9.97 -14.08
CA GLY A 326 15.01 9.62 -15.50
C GLY A 326 14.06 8.50 -15.92
N ARG A 327 13.92 7.45 -15.10
CA ARG A 327 13.32 6.18 -15.50
C ARG A 327 12.18 5.72 -14.58
N PHE A 328 12.42 5.44 -13.31
CA PHE A 328 11.38 4.97 -12.37
C PHE A 328 11.78 5.17 -10.91
N ILE A 329 10.77 5.15 -10.03
CA ILE A 329 10.91 4.92 -8.59
C ILE A 329 10.28 3.56 -8.28
N HIS A 330 11.04 2.66 -7.68
CA HIS A 330 10.55 1.34 -7.30
C HIS A 330 10.79 1.11 -5.82
N ILE A 331 9.70 1.06 -5.05
CA ILE A 331 9.69 0.80 -3.63
C ILE A 331 9.35 -0.68 -3.45
N ASN A 332 10.32 -1.46 -2.98
CA ASN A 332 10.17 -2.90 -2.76
C ASN A 332 10.61 -3.23 -1.34
N GLY A 333 9.64 -3.43 -0.43
CA GLY A 333 9.90 -3.62 1.00
C GLY A 333 10.34 -2.36 1.77
N GLY A 334 10.69 -1.29 1.06
CA GLY A 334 11.18 -0.04 1.63
C GLY A 334 10.11 1.02 1.88
N VAL A 335 10.57 2.21 2.26
CA VAL A 335 9.74 3.35 2.67
C VAL A 335 10.20 4.62 1.96
N LEU A 336 9.31 5.26 1.21
CA LEU A 336 9.49 6.62 0.71
C LEU A 336 8.47 7.56 1.37
N ARG A 337 8.96 8.47 2.21
CA ARG A 337 8.14 9.44 2.96
C ARG A 337 8.47 10.86 2.58
N LEU A 338 7.53 11.51 1.90
CA LEU A 338 7.49 12.95 1.64
C LEU A 338 6.42 13.56 2.54
N GLY A 339 6.78 13.79 3.82
CA GLY A 339 5.81 13.99 4.90
C GLY A 339 5.06 12.70 5.28
N ASN A 340 4.26 12.75 6.34
CA ASN A 340 3.32 11.69 6.73
C ASN A 340 2.08 12.25 7.44
N THR A 341 1.16 11.40 7.91
CA THR A 341 -0.10 11.84 8.56
C THR A 341 0.10 12.58 9.88
N THR A 342 1.12 12.22 10.66
CA THR A 342 1.46 12.88 11.93
C THR A 342 2.25 14.17 11.74
N HIS A 343 3.04 14.23 10.66
CA HIS A 343 3.94 15.31 10.33
C HIS A 343 3.86 15.60 8.82
N PRO A 344 2.73 16.15 8.34
CA PRO A 344 2.59 16.53 6.94
C PRO A 344 3.53 17.71 6.63
N LEU A 345 4.00 17.82 5.39
CA LEU A 345 4.74 19.01 4.96
C LEU A 345 3.82 20.24 5.00
N THR A 346 4.25 21.29 5.68
CA THR A 346 3.47 22.53 5.87
C THR A 346 4.05 23.72 5.13
N THR A 347 5.35 23.69 4.86
CA THR A 347 6.07 24.81 4.23
C THR A 347 6.94 24.37 3.06
N CYS A 348 7.51 23.17 3.13
CA CYS A 348 8.38 22.66 2.08
C CYS A 348 7.60 22.25 0.84
N ARG A 349 7.95 22.84 -0.31
CA ARG A 349 7.41 22.41 -1.60
C ARG A 349 8.27 21.27 -2.16
N VAL A 350 7.64 20.26 -2.72
CA VAL A 350 8.30 19.11 -3.32
C VAL A 350 7.84 18.95 -4.76
N ARG A 351 8.80 18.81 -5.67
CA ARG A 351 8.54 18.54 -7.09
C ARG A 351 9.24 17.26 -7.49
N VAL A 352 8.48 16.21 -7.76
CA VAL A 352 8.97 14.97 -8.36
C VAL A 352 8.75 15.07 -9.86
N VAL A 353 9.82 15.05 -10.65
CA VAL A 353 9.77 15.31 -12.10
C VAL A 353 10.38 14.14 -12.86
N PHE A 354 9.56 13.44 -13.64
CA PHE A 354 10.05 12.44 -14.59
C PHE A 354 10.64 13.11 -15.84
N GLY A 355 11.89 12.81 -16.18
CA GLY A 355 12.57 13.33 -17.37
C GLY A 355 12.02 12.74 -18.69
N PRO A 356 12.32 13.34 -19.87
CA PRO A 356 11.86 12.90 -21.21
C PRO A 356 12.12 11.40 -21.48
N ILE A 357 11.21 10.71 -22.18
CA ILE A 357 11.43 9.33 -22.64
C ILE A 357 12.44 9.41 -23.79
N ASP A 358 13.51 8.64 -23.70
CA ASP A 358 14.38 8.40 -24.85
C ASP A 358 13.68 7.46 -25.83
N VAL A 359 13.19 8.04 -26.92
CA VAL A 359 12.52 7.30 -28.02
C VAL A 359 13.42 6.28 -28.70
N THR A 360 14.74 6.46 -28.63
CA THR A 360 15.71 5.55 -29.24
C THR A 360 16.02 4.34 -28.37
N ASN A 361 15.66 4.40 -27.08
CA ASN A 361 15.86 3.34 -26.10
C ASN A 361 14.69 3.27 -25.09
N GLN A 362 13.48 3.10 -25.61
CA GLN A 362 12.26 3.03 -24.77
C GLN A 362 12.37 1.94 -23.69
N GLY A 363 13.00 0.80 -24.01
CA GLY A 363 13.21 -0.31 -23.08
C GLY A 363 13.97 0.06 -21.81
N ALA A 364 14.86 1.05 -21.85
CA ALA A 364 15.57 1.51 -20.65
C ALA A 364 14.65 2.22 -19.64
N HIS A 365 13.57 2.82 -20.11
CA HIS A 365 12.60 3.56 -19.28
C HIS A 365 11.47 2.68 -18.76
N ILE A 366 11.31 1.47 -19.29
CA ILE A 366 10.25 0.53 -18.91
C ILE A 366 10.71 -0.29 -17.71
N LEU A 367 9.95 -0.23 -16.62
CA LEU A 367 10.02 -1.21 -15.56
C LEU A 367 8.94 -2.25 -15.85
N LEU A 368 9.30 -3.34 -16.53
CA LEU A 368 8.33 -4.39 -16.79
C LEU A 368 7.94 -5.07 -15.47
N PRO A 369 6.64 -5.31 -15.22
CA PRO A 369 5.53 -5.09 -16.15
C PRO A 369 4.70 -3.78 -15.96
N TRP A 370 5.19 -2.82 -15.18
CA TRP A 370 4.51 -1.59 -14.72
C TRP A 370 4.58 -0.37 -15.66
N GLY A 371 5.11 -0.53 -16.87
CA GLY A 371 5.21 0.54 -17.87
C GLY A 371 6.46 1.42 -17.73
N ALA A 372 6.49 2.53 -18.46
CA ALA A 372 7.59 3.50 -18.40
C ALA A 372 7.33 4.55 -17.32
N ARG A 373 8.36 5.17 -16.72
CA ARG A 373 8.15 6.29 -15.75
C ARG A 373 7.12 5.95 -14.67
N SER A 374 7.44 4.94 -13.88
CA SER A 374 6.55 4.46 -12.84
C SER A 374 7.02 4.87 -11.45
N ILE A 375 6.07 5.05 -10.54
CA ILE A 375 6.25 4.84 -9.11
C ILE A 375 5.58 3.50 -8.79
N THR A 376 6.37 2.48 -8.51
CA THR A 376 5.84 1.14 -8.19
C THR A 376 6.04 0.86 -6.71
N VAL A 377 5.00 0.39 -6.03
CA VAL A 377 5.05 -0.01 -4.61
C VAL A 377 4.72 -1.49 -4.47
N GLU A 378 5.69 -2.25 -3.95
CA GLU A 378 5.57 -3.66 -3.62
C GLU A 378 5.99 -3.86 -2.16
N ALA A 379 5.11 -4.40 -1.30
CA ALA A 379 5.44 -4.72 0.09
C ALA A 379 6.05 -3.57 0.92
N GLY A 380 5.82 -2.31 0.53
CA GLY A 380 6.44 -1.12 1.13
C GLY A 380 5.45 0.01 1.41
N GLU A 381 5.99 1.16 1.80
CA GLU A 381 5.22 2.38 2.09
C GLU A 381 5.57 3.50 1.10
N LEU A 382 4.52 4.10 0.55
CA LEU A 382 4.61 5.40 -0.10
C LEU A 382 3.74 6.41 0.66
N SER A 383 4.39 7.40 1.25
CA SER A 383 3.72 8.54 1.90
C SER A 383 4.06 9.83 1.18
N MET A 384 3.03 10.51 0.69
CA MET A 384 3.10 11.88 0.17
C MET A 384 2.03 12.68 0.90
N ALA A 385 2.40 13.30 2.01
CA ALA A 385 1.46 13.99 2.89
C ALA A 385 1.86 15.45 3.11
N ALA A 386 0.98 16.35 2.69
CA ALA A 386 1.14 17.78 2.86
C ALA A 386 -0.14 18.45 3.37
N ALA A 387 0.05 19.52 4.13
CA ALA A 387 -1.04 20.35 4.61
C ALA A 387 -1.73 21.09 3.46
N THR A 388 -3.02 21.30 3.62
CA THR A 388 -3.90 21.94 2.64
C THR A 388 -4.88 22.88 3.34
N PRO A 389 -5.33 23.97 2.71
CA PRO A 389 -6.40 24.82 3.24
C PRO A 389 -7.68 24.03 3.50
N ALA A 390 -8.43 24.34 4.56
CA ALA A 390 -9.65 23.61 4.90
C ALA A 390 -10.63 23.52 3.70
N LEU A 391 -10.90 24.65 3.05
CA LEU A 391 -11.70 24.75 1.82
C LEU A 391 -10.83 24.45 0.60
N LEU A 392 -11.15 23.38 -0.14
CA LEU A 392 -10.49 23.01 -1.40
C LEU A 392 -11.36 23.25 -2.63
N THR A 393 -12.68 23.22 -2.45
CA THR A 393 -13.66 23.39 -3.51
C THR A 393 -14.81 24.23 -3.00
N SER A 394 -15.41 25.03 -3.89
CA SER A 394 -16.62 25.81 -3.63
C SER A 394 -17.42 25.95 -4.93
N ARG A 395 -18.45 26.80 -4.94
CA ARG A 395 -19.29 27.10 -6.10
C ARG A 395 -19.48 28.60 -6.25
N LEU A 396 -19.78 29.04 -7.47
CA LEU A 396 -20.19 30.42 -7.73
C LEU A 396 -21.56 30.71 -7.10
N ALA A 397 -21.59 31.66 -6.16
CA ALA A 397 -22.82 32.17 -5.55
C ALA A 397 -23.56 33.18 -6.45
N ALA A 398 -22.90 33.72 -7.47
CA ALA A 398 -23.48 34.64 -8.44
C ALA A 398 -22.92 34.37 -9.85
N PRO A 399 -23.67 34.66 -10.92
CA PRO A 399 -23.19 34.48 -12.29
C PRO A 399 -21.94 35.32 -12.56
N ALA A 400 -21.02 34.76 -13.34
CA ALA A 400 -19.83 35.47 -13.83
C ALA A 400 -19.93 35.61 -15.35
N ALA A 401 -19.90 36.83 -15.86
CA ALA A 401 -19.89 37.08 -17.30
C ALA A 401 -18.49 36.82 -17.90
N ALA A 402 -18.43 36.54 -19.20
CA ALA A 402 -17.18 36.61 -19.94
C ALA A 402 -16.55 38.00 -19.76
N GLY A 403 -15.25 38.05 -19.50
CA GLY A 403 -14.53 39.28 -19.14
C GLY A 403 -14.53 39.63 -17.65
N ALA A 404 -15.28 38.91 -16.79
CA ALA A 404 -15.27 39.16 -15.35
C ALA A 404 -13.91 38.85 -14.73
N SER A 405 -13.35 39.79 -13.97
CA SER A 405 -12.07 39.62 -13.27
C SER A 405 -12.24 39.20 -11.80
N SER A 406 -13.47 39.08 -11.32
CA SER A 406 -13.79 38.67 -9.96
C SER A 406 -15.03 37.79 -9.93
N VAL A 407 -15.04 36.84 -9.00
CA VAL A 407 -16.18 35.95 -8.76
C VAL A 407 -16.52 35.92 -7.27
N THR A 408 -17.79 35.67 -6.98
CA THR A 408 -18.28 35.47 -5.61
C THR A 408 -18.59 34.00 -5.39
N LEU A 409 -17.99 33.42 -4.36
CA LEU A 409 -18.17 32.02 -3.97
C LEU A 409 -19.25 31.87 -2.90
N GLU A 410 -19.76 30.65 -2.74
CA GLU A 410 -20.70 30.32 -1.66
C GLU A 410 -20.03 30.27 -0.29
N ASP A 411 -18.78 29.82 -0.26
CA ASP A 411 -18.02 29.60 0.97
C ASP A 411 -16.90 30.64 1.12
N ASP A 412 -16.42 30.82 2.35
CA ASP A 412 -15.30 31.74 2.64
C ASP A 412 -13.97 31.17 2.12
N ALA A 413 -13.38 31.86 1.16
CA ALA A 413 -12.13 31.46 0.52
C ALA A 413 -10.89 32.12 1.12
N SER A 414 -10.98 32.79 2.27
CA SER A 414 -9.86 33.52 2.90
C SER A 414 -8.63 32.65 3.20
N ALA A 415 -8.75 31.32 3.17
CA ALA A 415 -7.63 30.40 3.29
C ALA A 415 -6.82 30.20 1.99
N TRP A 416 -7.36 30.62 0.85
CA TRP A 416 -6.67 30.67 -0.45
C TRP A 416 -5.81 31.92 -0.54
N ARG A 417 -4.78 31.92 -1.41
CA ARG A 417 -3.78 32.98 -1.45
C ARG A 417 -3.59 33.55 -2.86
N ALA A 418 -3.12 34.79 -2.93
CA ALA A 418 -2.62 35.36 -4.18
C ALA A 418 -1.51 34.49 -4.75
N GLY A 419 -1.54 34.25 -6.06
CA GLY A 419 -0.65 33.32 -6.76
C GLY A 419 -1.14 31.88 -6.80
N ASP A 420 -2.18 31.50 -6.02
CA ASP A 420 -2.80 30.19 -6.18
C ASP A 420 -3.59 30.10 -7.48
N GLU A 421 -3.63 28.91 -8.07
CA GLU A 421 -4.45 28.60 -9.24
C GLU A 421 -5.76 27.93 -8.81
N VAL A 422 -6.85 28.29 -9.50
CA VAL A 422 -8.14 27.64 -9.41
C VAL A 422 -8.60 27.20 -10.79
N VAL A 423 -9.40 26.15 -10.84
CA VAL A 423 -10.15 25.77 -12.03
C VAL A 423 -11.63 26.07 -11.80
N VAL A 424 -12.28 26.65 -12.81
CA VAL A 424 -13.71 26.98 -12.82
C VAL A 424 -14.38 26.06 -13.83
N SER A 425 -15.39 25.31 -13.40
CA SER A 425 -16.09 24.35 -14.25
C SER A 425 -16.87 25.04 -15.37
N SER A 426 -17.09 24.32 -16.47
CA SER A 426 -18.12 24.71 -17.44
C SER A 426 -19.50 24.68 -16.76
N THR A 427 -20.41 25.52 -17.25
CA THR A 427 -21.84 25.45 -16.92
C THR A 427 -22.70 25.21 -18.14
N ALA A 428 -22.08 24.84 -19.26
CA ALA A 428 -22.73 24.48 -20.51
C ALA A 428 -22.69 22.96 -20.70
N ARG A 429 -23.84 22.37 -21.01
CA ARG A 429 -23.91 20.98 -21.48
C ARG A 429 -23.66 20.96 -22.98
N GLY A 430 -22.49 20.48 -23.38
CA GLY A 430 -22.20 20.19 -24.77
C GLY A 430 -22.81 18.87 -25.25
N GLU A 431 -23.05 18.74 -26.56
CA GLU A 431 -23.33 17.44 -27.17
C GLU A 431 -22.15 16.46 -26.95
N MET A 432 -22.40 15.16 -27.00
CA MET A 432 -21.32 14.15 -26.98
C MET A 432 -20.34 14.43 -28.13
N PHE A 433 -19.04 14.40 -27.87
CA PHE A 433 -17.98 14.76 -28.84
C PHE A 433 -17.94 16.27 -29.24
N SER A 434 -18.64 17.17 -28.55
CA SER A 434 -18.65 18.62 -28.82
C SER A 434 -17.59 19.40 -28.05
N LYS A 435 -17.05 20.45 -28.69
CA LYS A 435 -16.08 21.41 -28.12
C LYS A 435 -16.67 22.41 -27.11
N SER A 436 -17.99 22.51 -26.99
CA SER A 436 -18.66 23.42 -26.02
C SER A 436 -18.34 23.12 -24.54
N ARG A 437 -17.58 22.04 -24.28
CA ARG A 437 -17.07 21.60 -22.98
C ARG A 437 -15.71 22.24 -22.63
N GLU A 438 -15.04 22.87 -23.60
CA GLU A 438 -13.78 23.62 -23.45
C GLU A 438 -13.95 24.94 -22.65
N HIS A 439 -15.14 25.21 -22.10
CA HIS A 439 -15.41 26.40 -21.29
C HIS A 439 -14.91 26.31 -19.84
N ALA A 440 -14.48 25.13 -19.38
CA ALA A 440 -13.81 25.04 -18.09
C ALA A 440 -12.44 25.73 -18.18
N GLU A 441 -12.11 26.59 -17.22
CA GLU A 441 -10.94 27.46 -17.36
C GLU A 441 -10.15 27.58 -16.06
N ARG A 442 -8.83 27.71 -16.21
CA ARG A 442 -7.89 27.94 -15.10
C ARG A 442 -7.63 29.42 -14.92
N ARG A 443 -7.58 29.88 -13.68
CA ARG A 443 -7.21 31.25 -13.34
C ARG A 443 -6.27 31.31 -12.15
N THR A 444 -5.36 32.27 -12.18
CA THR A 444 -4.51 32.62 -11.04
C THR A 444 -5.19 33.68 -10.20
N ILE A 445 -5.22 33.48 -8.89
CA ILE A 445 -5.78 34.41 -7.92
C ILE A 445 -4.84 35.61 -7.79
N ALA A 446 -5.38 36.81 -7.99
CA ALA A 446 -4.72 38.07 -7.67
C ALA A 446 -4.92 38.45 -6.20
N SER A 447 -6.13 38.27 -5.67
CA SER A 447 -6.46 38.56 -4.26
C SER A 447 -7.74 37.85 -3.83
N VAL A 448 -7.90 37.66 -2.51
CA VAL A 448 -9.12 37.11 -1.90
C VAL A 448 -9.62 38.04 -0.80
N ALA A 449 -10.93 38.26 -0.77
CA ALA A 449 -11.61 39.00 0.29
C ALA A 449 -12.90 38.25 0.68
N GLY A 450 -12.82 37.47 1.77
CA GLY A 450 -13.91 36.58 2.19
C GLY A 450 -14.25 35.57 1.09
N SER A 451 -15.48 35.59 0.59
CA SER A 451 -15.93 34.75 -0.52
C SER A 451 -15.66 35.36 -1.91
N THR A 452 -15.08 36.56 -2.01
CA THR A 452 -14.77 37.18 -3.31
C THR A 452 -13.33 36.86 -3.72
N VAL A 453 -13.18 36.26 -4.89
CA VAL A 453 -11.88 35.91 -5.49
C VAL A 453 -11.68 36.77 -6.72
N THR A 454 -10.56 37.49 -6.79
CA THR A 454 -10.16 38.30 -7.95
C THR A 454 -9.03 37.60 -8.69
N PHE A 455 -9.08 37.58 -10.01
CA PHE A 455 -8.11 36.90 -10.87
C PHE A 455 -7.12 37.88 -11.50
N THR A 456 -5.93 37.38 -11.83
CA THR A 456 -4.90 38.17 -12.56
C THR A 456 -5.27 38.40 -14.02
N ALA A 457 -6.10 37.51 -14.59
CA ALA A 457 -6.67 37.63 -15.93
C ALA A 457 -8.18 37.41 -15.87
N PRO A 458 -8.98 38.16 -16.66
CA PRO A 458 -10.43 38.00 -16.69
C PRO A 458 -10.84 36.62 -17.20
N LEU A 459 -12.02 36.17 -16.82
CA LEU A 459 -12.63 34.93 -17.34
C LEU A 459 -12.86 35.05 -18.85
N THR A 460 -12.61 33.96 -19.58
CA THR A 460 -12.84 33.92 -21.03
C THR A 460 -14.30 33.64 -21.31
N ASN A 461 -14.90 32.73 -20.53
CA ASN A 461 -16.26 32.29 -20.71
C ASN A 461 -17.17 32.84 -19.62
N ALA A 462 -18.48 32.83 -19.90
CA ALA A 462 -19.47 33.08 -18.88
C ALA A 462 -19.74 31.78 -18.09
N HIS A 463 -19.90 31.91 -16.77
CA HIS A 463 -20.18 30.81 -15.87
C HIS A 463 -21.45 31.11 -15.08
N PHE A 464 -22.32 30.12 -15.00
CA PHE A 464 -23.51 30.20 -14.16
C PHE A 464 -23.14 30.17 -12.68
N GLY A 465 -23.89 30.90 -11.87
CA GLY A 465 -23.72 30.96 -10.43
C GLY A 465 -25.04 31.34 -9.78
N ALA A 466 -25.33 30.74 -8.63
CA ALA A 466 -26.52 31.05 -7.86
C ALA A 466 -26.26 30.72 -6.38
N PRO A 467 -26.91 31.43 -5.45
CA PRO A 467 -26.82 31.08 -4.03
C PRO A 467 -27.35 29.66 -3.79
N ARG A 468 -26.87 29.01 -2.73
CA ARG A 468 -27.34 27.70 -2.28
C ARG A 468 -28.86 27.73 -2.09
N GLN A 469 -29.54 26.76 -2.69
CA GLN A 469 -30.99 26.65 -2.71
C GLN A 469 -31.46 25.51 -1.82
N THR A 470 -32.72 25.57 -1.37
CA THR A 470 -33.35 24.52 -0.59
C THR A 470 -34.59 24.02 -1.34
N LEU A 471 -34.62 22.73 -1.65
CA LEU A 471 -35.79 22.05 -2.23
C LEU A 471 -36.18 20.89 -1.32
N ASN A 472 -37.41 20.91 -0.79
CA ASN A 472 -37.94 19.88 0.10
C ASN A 472 -37.02 19.56 1.30
N GLY A 473 -36.41 20.59 1.89
CA GLY A 473 -35.47 20.45 3.01
C GLY A 473 -34.06 19.99 2.63
N THR A 474 -33.81 19.66 1.36
CA THR A 474 -32.48 19.33 0.84
C THR A 474 -31.80 20.57 0.29
N GLN A 475 -30.58 20.86 0.75
CA GLN A 475 -29.77 21.93 0.16
C GLN A 475 -29.08 21.43 -1.10
N TYR A 476 -29.08 22.25 -2.14
CA TYR A 476 -28.36 21.99 -3.39
C TYR A 476 -27.82 23.30 -3.94
N SER A 477 -26.73 23.21 -4.69
CA SER A 477 -26.16 24.35 -5.39
C SER A 477 -25.91 24.00 -6.86
N VAL A 478 -26.07 24.99 -7.72
CA VAL A 478 -26.05 24.83 -9.19
C VAL A 478 -25.00 25.70 -9.86
N GLY A 479 -24.30 26.53 -9.10
CA GLY A 479 -23.22 27.37 -9.62
C GLY A 479 -22.00 26.56 -10.06
N ALA A 480 -21.22 27.14 -10.98
CA ALA A 480 -19.98 26.55 -11.46
C ALA A 480 -19.08 26.16 -10.28
N THR A 481 -18.49 24.98 -10.36
CA THR A 481 -17.58 24.50 -9.33
C THR A 481 -16.23 25.19 -9.49
N VAL A 482 -15.68 25.66 -8.37
CA VAL A 482 -14.34 26.25 -8.30
C VAL A 482 -13.48 25.35 -7.43
N ALA A 483 -12.36 24.84 -7.96
CA ALA A 483 -11.45 23.95 -7.22
C ALA A 483 -10.03 24.52 -7.17
N LEU A 484 -9.43 24.51 -5.99
CA LEU A 484 -8.06 24.95 -5.74
C LEU A 484 -7.06 23.90 -6.25
N VAL A 485 -6.14 24.33 -7.11
CA VAL A 485 -5.15 23.48 -7.78
C VAL A 485 -3.92 23.26 -6.91
N ASN A 486 -3.46 24.31 -6.22
CA ASN A 486 -2.14 24.32 -5.56
C ASN A 486 -2.02 23.26 -4.47
N ARG A 487 -0.90 22.52 -4.49
CA ARG A 487 -0.48 21.56 -3.46
C ARG A 487 1.02 21.72 -3.23
N LEU A 488 1.50 21.40 -2.03
CA LEU A 488 2.93 21.51 -1.72
C LEU A 488 3.75 20.41 -2.40
N ILE A 489 3.15 19.23 -2.62
CA ILE A 489 3.76 18.13 -3.35
C ILE A 489 3.17 18.11 -4.76
N GLU A 490 4.03 18.14 -5.77
CA GLU A 490 3.69 17.98 -7.19
C GLU A 490 4.49 16.84 -7.80
N VAL A 491 3.82 15.91 -8.48
CA VAL A 491 4.46 14.88 -9.32
C VAL A 491 4.04 15.11 -10.76
N THR A 492 5.02 15.20 -11.67
CA THR A 492 4.80 15.56 -13.08
C THR A 492 5.83 14.88 -13.99
N SER A 493 5.61 14.93 -15.30
CA SER A 493 6.56 14.46 -16.32
C SER A 493 6.89 15.56 -17.32
N GLN A 494 8.11 15.52 -17.86
CA GLN A 494 8.50 16.33 -19.01
C GLN A 494 8.18 15.59 -20.31
N HIS A 495 7.70 16.31 -21.32
CA HIS A 495 7.43 15.74 -22.64
C HIS A 495 8.45 16.24 -23.66
N SER A 496 8.88 15.35 -24.54
CA SER A 496 9.62 15.70 -25.75
C SER A 496 8.63 15.98 -26.89
N GLY A 497 9.03 16.82 -27.85
CA GLY A 497 8.25 17.03 -29.08
C GLY A 497 8.28 15.82 -30.04
N SER A 498 9.03 14.77 -29.71
CA SER A 498 9.28 13.60 -30.56
C SER A 498 8.20 12.52 -30.45
N MET A 499 7.29 12.62 -29.47
CA MET A 499 6.15 11.71 -29.28
C MET A 499 4.89 12.49 -28.90
N PRO A 500 3.70 11.90 -29.08
CA PRO A 500 2.47 12.48 -28.55
C PRO A 500 2.54 12.61 -27.01
N PRO A 501 2.01 13.69 -26.41
CA PRO A 501 2.01 13.88 -24.96
C PRO A 501 1.35 12.72 -24.18
N PHE A 502 0.31 12.10 -24.73
CA PHE A 502 -0.40 11.00 -24.08
C PHE A 502 0.44 9.73 -23.91
N GLU A 503 1.45 9.49 -24.76
CA GLU A 503 2.40 8.37 -24.61
C GLU A 503 3.55 8.71 -23.64
N GLN A 504 3.56 9.92 -23.10
CA GLN A 504 4.65 10.50 -22.29
C GLN A 504 4.19 10.91 -20.89
N GLY A 505 3.11 10.33 -20.37
CA GLY A 505 2.78 10.48 -18.95
C GLY A 505 3.64 9.59 -18.04
N TRP A 506 3.15 9.36 -16.84
CA TRP A 506 3.76 8.50 -15.82
C TRP A 506 2.66 7.76 -15.04
N ALA A 507 3.00 6.67 -14.35
CA ALA A 507 1.99 5.89 -13.60
C ALA A 507 2.44 5.57 -12.17
N LEU A 508 1.47 5.37 -11.27
CA LEU A 508 1.66 4.81 -9.94
C LEU A 508 0.99 3.44 -9.88
N ASN A 509 1.71 2.42 -9.42
CA ASN A 509 1.21 1.04 -9.43
C ASN A 509 1.37 0.38 -8.05
N VAL A 510 0.34 -0.33 -7.59
CA VAL A 510 0.32 -1.12 -6.35
C VAL A 510 -0.33 -2.50 -6.59
N GLY A 511 0.39 -3.58 -6.26
CA GLY A 511 -0.05 -5.02 -6.22
C GLY A 511 -0.63 -5.67 -7.50
N CYS A 512 -1.07 -6.96 -7.41
CA CYS A 512 -1.90 -7.73 -8.37
C CYS A 512 -2.54 -9.01 -7.76
N HIS A 513 -3.62 -9.53 -8.37
CA HIS A 513 -4.45 -10.64 -7.88
C HIS A 513 -4.21 -12.04 -8.48
N GLU A 514 -3.95 -13.05 -7.62
CA GLU A 514 -3.78 -14.47 -7.98
C GLU A 514 -5.06 -15.31 -8.23
N SER A 515 -6.27 -14.96 -7.74
CA SER A 515 -7.43 -15.87 -7.93
C SER A 515 -8.10 -15.81 -9.31
N ASN A 516 -7.65 -14.90 -10.19
CA ASN A 516 -8.00 -14.85 -11.62
C ASN A 516 -6.72 -14.82 -12.51
N HIS A 517 -5.98 -15.93 -12.53
CA HIS A 517 -4.70 -16.13 -13.28
C HIS A 517 -4.72 -15.86 -14.80
N ALA A 518 -5.84 -15.48 -15.42
CA ALA A 518 -5.89 -15.21 -16.87
C ALA A 518 -5.35 -13.83 -17.28
N GLY A 519 -5.12 -12.89 -16.34
CA GLY A 519 -4.74 -11.50 -16.67
C GLY A 519 -3.42 -10.97 -16.09
N CYS A 520 -2.80 -11.67 -15.13
CA CYS A 520 -1.53 -11.24 -14.51
C CYS A 520 -0.30 -12.02 -15.02
N GLY A 521 -0.41 -12.70 -16.16
CA GLY A 521 0.71 -13.34 -16.84
C GLY A 521 0.37 -13.59 -18.30
N LEU A 522 1.36 -13.46 -19.18
CA LEU A 522 1.18 -13.79 -20.58
C LEU A 522 1.30 -15.29 -20.76
N GLU A 523 0.20 -15.94 -21.10
CA GLU A 523 0.25 -16.73 -22.33
C GLU A 523 -0.18 -15.82 -23.49
N GLY A 524 0.71 -14.93 -23.93
CA GLY A 524 0.59 -14.25 -25.23
C GLY A 524 0.99 -12.77 -25.38
N GLN A 525 0.55 -11.82 -24.54
CA GLN A 525 0.62 -10.37 -24.87
C GLN A 525 0.58 -9.37 -23.67
N GLY A 526 1.71 -8.72 -23.33
CA GLY A 526 1.77 -7.34 -22.85
C GLY A 526 1.78 -6.90 -21.38
N SER A 527 1.02 -7.45 -20.42
CA SER A 527 0.77 -6.73 -19.14
C SER A 527 0.85 -7.64 -17.91
N GLY A 528 1.60 -7.22 -16.91
CA GLY A 528 1.68 -7.86 -15.60
C GLY A 528 1.80 -6.76 -14.52
N MET A 529 1.59 -7.11 -13.27
CA MET A 529 1.96 -6.28 -12.12
C MET A 529 2.64 -7.21 -11.09
N SER A 530 3.00 -6.66 -9.92
CA SER A 530 3.66 -7.42 -8.86
C SER A 530 2.78 -8.54 -8.32
N ARG A 531 3.36 -9.72 -8.02
CA ARG A 531 2.66 -10.79 -7.27
C ARG A 531 2.43 -10.44 -5.79
N LEU A 532 3.01 -9.36 -5.27
CA LEU A 532 2.92 -8.95 -3.86
C LEU A 532 1.78 -7.95 -3.64
N LYS A 533 0.78 -8.38 -2.85
CA LYS A 533 -0.50 -7.66 -2.64
C LYS A 533 -0.45 -6.55 -1.59
N THR A 534 0.58 -6.50 -0.76
CA THR A 534 0.59 -5.62 0.42
C THR A 534 1.35 -4.32 0.14
N ALA A 535 0.76 -3.16 0.42
CA ALA A 535 1.47 -1.87 0.50
C ALA A 535 0.69 -0.89 1.40
N ASP A 536 1.38 0.08 2.01
CA ASP A 536 0.72 1.22 2.65
C ASP A 536 0.85 2.45 1.74
N LEU A 537 -0.29 2.95 1.27
CA LEU A 537 -0.36 4.09 0.38
C LEU A 537 -1.06 5.26 1.08
N ARG A 538 -0.32 6.36 1.27
CA ARG A 538 -0.83 7.61 1.82
C ARG A 538 -0.57 8.75 0.86
N LEU A 539 -1.57 9.12 0.07
CA LEU A 539 -1.52 10.29 -0.79
C LEU A 539 -2.46 11.35 -0.20
N ALA A 540 -1.91 12.36 0.45
CA ALA A 540 -2.67 13.38 1.16
C ALA A 540 -2.18 14.78 0.79
N GLY A 541 -3.01 15.55 0.07
CA GLY A 541 -2.64 16.93 -0.29
C GLY A 541 -1.51 17.02 -1.34
N ALA A 542 -1.44 16.06 -2.26
CA ALA A 542 -0.51 16.06 -3.39
C ALA A 542 -1.21 16.40 -4.71
N ARG A 543 -0.46 16.95 -5.67
CA ARG A 543 -0.90 17.21 -7.04
C ARG A 543 -0.21 16.24 -8.00
N PHE A 544 -0.99 15.61 -8.87
CA PHE A 544 -0.52 14.67 -9.88
C PHE A 544 -0.84 15.22 -11.26
N VAL A 545 0.19 15.53 -12.04
CA VAL A 545 0.10 16.12 -13.37
C VAL A 545 0.57 15.12 -14.42
N ASP A 546 -0.13 15.02 -15.55
CA ASP A 546 0.24 14.12 -16.66
C ASP A 546 0.32 12.65 -16.27
N ILE A 547 -0.54 12.23 -15.34
CA ILE A 547 -0.62 10.85 -14.90
C ILE A 547 -1.44 10.00 -15.90
N GLY A 548 -1.04 8.74 -16.09
CA GLY A 548 -1.55 7.84 -17.12
C GLY A 548 -0.58 7.72 -18.30
N GLN A 549 -0.60 6.59 -18.99
CA GLN A 549 0.25 6.32 -20.15
C GLN A 549 -0.60 5.77 -21.30
N GLY A 550 -0.44 6.34 -22.49
CA GLY A 550 -1.08 5.88 -23.71
C GLY A 550 -0.77 4.43 -24.02
N ARG A 551 -1.81 3.64 -24.36
CA ARG A 551 -1.75 2.20 -24.65
C ARG A 551 -1.47 1.28 -23.46
N ALA A 552 -1.32 1.82 -22.25
CA ALA A 552 -1.30 1.00 -21.04
C ALA A 552 -2.73 0.57 -20.70
N PHE A 553 -2.93 -0.72 -20.40
CA PHE A 553 -4.20 -1.26 -19.88
C PHE A 553 -4.50 -0.81 -18.43
N HIS A 554 -3.66 0.06 -17.86
CA HIS A 554 -3.69 0.51 -16.46
C HIS A 554 -4.11 1.98 -16.35
N SER A 555 -4.74 2.33 -15.24
CA SER A 555 -5.04 3.71 -14.85
C SER A 555 -3.75 4.46 -14.48
N GLY A 556 -3.83 5.78 -14.34
CA GLY A 556 -2.73 6.62 -13.89
C GLY A 556 -2.23 6.24 -12.51
N ILE A 557 -3.14 6.05 -11.55
CA ILE A 557 -2.89 5.32 -10.31
C ILE A 557 -3.66 4.00 -10.38
N GLU A 558 -2.96 2.87 -10.45
CA GLU A 558 -3.57 1.54 -10.48
C GLU A 558 -3.27 0.81 -9.17
N ILE A 559 -4.33 0.35 -8.50
CA ILE A 559 -4.25 -0.31 -7.19
C ILE A 559 -5.04 -1.62 -7.23
N ASP A 560 -4.32 -2.73 -7.16
CA ASP A 560 -4.84 -4.08 -6.98
C ASP A 560 -4.17 -4.76 -5.79
N GLY A 561 -4.88 -5.58 -5.04
CA GLY A 561 -4.28 -6.37 -3.96
C GLY A 561 -4.24 -5.71 -2.59
N LEU A 562 -4.61 -4.43 -2.42
CA LEU A 562 -4.68 -3.81 -1.10
C LEU A 562 -5.84 -4.39 -0.27
N ILE A 563 -5.58 -5.55 0.31
CA ILE A 563 -6.45 -6.26 1.23
C ILE A 563 -5.98 -5.86 2.63
N SER A 564 -6.84 -5.25 3.44
CA SER A 564 -6.61 -5.22 4.88
C SER A 564 -6.37 -6.65 5.32
N SER A 565 -5.20 -6.97 5.89
CA SER A 565 -4.89 -8.32 6.40
C SER A 565 -6.13 -8.84 7.13
N ALA A 566 -6.52 -10.10 6.90
CA ALA A 566 -7.75 -10.72 7.43
C ALA A 566 -7.94 -10.55 8.95
N ASP A 567 -6.85 -10.17 9.62
CA ASP A 567 -6.61 -9.88 11.03
C ASP A 567 -7.18 -8.52 11.49
N GLY A 568 -7.62 -7.63 10.59
CA GLY A 568 -8.17 -6.31 10.96
C GLY A 568 -7.18 -5.34 11.63
N MET A 569 -5.89 -5.69 11.71
CA MET A 569 -4.86 -4.92 12.44
C MET A 569 -4.22 -3.79 11.63
N THR A 570 -4.49 -3.69 10.33
CA THR A 570 -4.08 -2.54 9.49
C THR A 570 -5.11 -1.41 9.54
N ALA A 571 -5.69 -1.12 10.71
CA ALA A 571 -6.78 -0.16 10.94
C ALA A 571 -6.45 1.31 10.58
N GLY A 572 -5.32 1.57 9.91
CA GLY A 572 -4.97 2.87 9.36
C GLY A 572 -5.47 3.14 7.93
N GLY A 573 -5.83 2.12 7.14
CA GLY A 573 -6.34 2.22 5.75
C GLY A 573 -5.47 3.00 4.75
N SER A 574 -5.13 2.41 3.61
CA SER A 574 -4.56 3.19 2.49
C SER A 574 -5.56 4.26 2.06
N VAL A 575 -5.07 5.48 1.83
CA VAL A 575 -5.91 6.66 1.59
C VAL A 575 -5.36 7.50 0.44
N ILE A 576 -6.28 7.97 -0.41
CA ILE A 576 -6.04 9.06 -1.34
C ILE A 576 -6.99 10.18 -0.97
N GLU A 577 -6.45 11.25 -0.40
CA GLU A 577 -7.27 12.36 0.04
C GLU A 577 -6.73 13.73 -0.29
N ARG A 578 -7.65 14.66 -0.53
CA ARG A 578 -7.32 16.09 -0.66
C ARG A 578 -6.32 16.36 -1.79
N CYS A 579 -6.16 15.42 -2.73
CA CYS A 579 -5.25 15.52 -3.86
C CYS A 579 -5.88 16.26 -5.04
N PHE A 580 -5.05 16.69 -5.99
CA PHE A 580 -5.47 17.32 -7.24
C PHE A 580 -4.90 16.56 -8.44
N PHE A 581 -5.75 16.06 -9.33
CA PHE A 581 -5.36 15.35 -10.54
C PHE A 581 -5.55 16.27 -11.74
N ASP A 582 -4.47 16.51 -12.48
CA ASP A 582 -4.39 17.54 -13.50
C ASP A 582 -3.93 16.95 -14.83
N ASN A 583 -4.75 17.09 -15.87
CA ASN A 583 -4.44 16.67 -17.23
C ASN A 583 -4.00 15.20 -17.32
N THR A 584 -4.93 14.26 -17.13
CA THR A 584 -4.59 12.82 -17.16
C THR A 584 -4.63 12.26 -18.59
N TRP A 585 -3.84 11.22 -18.86
CA TRP A 585 -3.75 10.58 -20.18
C TRP A 585 -4.49 9.24 -20.28
N ASN A 586 -5.01 8.75 -19.15
CA ASN A 586 -5.96 7.65 -19.03
C ASN A 586 -6.81 7.88 -17.76
N ASN A 587 -7.61 6.88 -17.34
CA ASN A 587 -8.31 6.88 -16.06
C ASN A 587 -7.39 7.40 -14.95
N ALA A 588 -7.83 8.33 -14.10
CA ALA A 588 -6.91 8.93 -13.12
C ALA A 588 -6.57 7.95 -11.98
N ILE A 589 -7.58 7.27 -11.43
CA ILE A 589 -7.43 6.25 -10.38
C ILE A 589 -8.23 5.01 -10.75
N GLY A 590 -7.60 3.83 -10.68
CA GLY A 590 -8.19 2.52 -10.83
C GLY A 590 -8.02 1.68 -9.56
N ILE A 591 -9.14 1.25 -8.98
CA ILE A 591 -9.19 0.34 -7.83
C ILE A 591 -9.72 -1.01 -8.30
N ARG A 592 -8.85 -2.01 -8.36
CA ARG A 592 -9.15 -3.34 -8.92
C ARG A 592 -9.63 -4.34 -7.85
N HIS A 593 -10.12 -5.47 -8.36
CA HIS A 593 -10.87 -6.53 -7.69
C HIS A 593 -10.60 -6.77 -6.20
N THR A 594 -9.33 -6.92 -5.79
CA THR A 594 -9.03 -7.30 -4.40
C THR A 594 -8.82 -6.16 -3.43
N THR A 595 -8.84 -4.93 -3.91
CA THR A 595 -8.70 -3.76 -3.04
C THR A 595 -9.99 -3.50 -2.27
N THR A 596 -9.89 -3.51 -0.94
CA THR A 596 -11.00 -3.31 0.00
C THR A 596 -10.59 -2.38 1.13
N ASN A 597 -11.56 -1.71 1.76
CA ASN A 597 -11.35 -0.80 2.89
C ASN A 597 -10.43 0.40 2.57
N MET A 598 -10.37 0.80 1.31
CA MET A 598 -9.67 2.01 0.89
C MET A 598 -10.57 3.23 1.02
N THR A 599 -10.02 4.35 1.48
CA THR A 599 -10.72 5.64 1.50
C THR A 599 -10.18 6.57 0.42
N ILE A 600 -11.07 7.07 -0.44
CA ILE A 600 -10.77 8.04 -1.50
C ILE A 600 -11.65 9.25 -1.26
N ARG A 601 -11.08 10.34 -0.75
CA ARG A 601 -11.92 11.47 -0.30
C ARG A 601 -11.40 12.87 -0.59
N ASN A 602 -12.31 13.79 -0.86
CA ASN A 602 -12.02 15.22 -1.03
C ASN A 602 -10.97 15.53 -2.11
N ASN A 603 -10.83 14.67 -3.11
CA ASN A 603 -9.93 14.89 -4.24
C ASN A 603 -10.62 15.71 -5.33
N ALA A 604 -9.85 16.47 -6.11
CA ALA A 604 -10.35 17.19 -7.28
C ALA A 604 -9.64 16.71 -8.55
N PHE A 605 -10.39 16.63 -9.65
CA PHE A 605 -9.91 16.15 -10.94
C PHE A 605 -10.22 17.18 -12.02
N TYR A 606 -9.25 17.48 -12.88
CA TYR A 606 -9.38 18.47 -13.95
C TYR A 606 -8.75 17.96 -15.25
N PHE A 607 -9.50 18.05 -16.35
CA PHE A 607 -9.12 17.48 -17.66
C PHE A 607 -8.66 16.03 -17.57
N VAL A 608 -9.55 15.15 -17.09
CA VAL A 608 -9.31 13.71 -17.09
C VAL A 608 -9.67 13.13 -18.46
N ARG A 609 -8.78 12.33 -19.06
CA ARG A 609 -9.10 11.54 -20.26
C ARG A 609 -9.42 10.10 -19.84
N GLY A 610 -10.69 9.71 -19.88
CA GLY A 610 -11.16 8.46 -19.29
C GLY A 610 -11.95 8.68 -18.00
N ASP A 611 -12.04 7.64 -17.16
CA ASP A 611 -12.72 7.70 -15.88
C ASP A 611 -11.86 8.45 -14.83
N ALA A 612 -12.43 9.43 -14.12
CA ALA A 612 -11.67 10.07 -13.03
C ALA A 612 -11.38 9.07 -11.90
N LEU A 613 -12.36 8.21 -11.63
CA LEU A 613 -12.20 7.11 -10.69
C LEU A 613 -12.96 5.89 -11.19
N ARG A 614 -12.23 4.79 -11.41
CA ARG A 614 -12.77 3.46 -11.75
C ARG A 614 -12.57 2.53 -10.56
N VAL A 615 -13.66 2.10 -9.92
CA VAL A 615 -13.66 1.21 -8.76
C VAL A 615 -14.38 -0.08 -9.13
N ILE A 616 -13.61 -1.16 -9.22
CA ILE A 616 -14.10 -2.53 -9.44
C ILE A 616 -14.05 -3.33 -8.13
N GLY A 617 -13.11 -2.99 -7.23
CA GLY A 617 -13.05 -3.56 -5.88
C GLY A 617 -14.25 -3.18 -5.01
N ALA A 618 -14.50 -3.95 -3.95
CA ALA A 618 -15.64 -3.78 -3.05
C ALA A 618 -15.23 -3.25 -1.66
N ASN A 619 -16.20 -2.75 -0.90
CA ASN A 619 -16.08 -2.21 0.45
C ASN A 619 -15.10 -1.04 0.58
N ASN A 620 -15.05 -0.18 -0.45
CA ASN A 620 -14.29 1.06 -0.43
C ASN A 620 -15.21 2.26 -0.12
N ARG A 621 -14.61 3.35 0.34
CA ARG A 621 -15.30 4.58 0.73
C ARG A 621 -14.87 5.73 -0.17
N ILE A 622 -15.79 6.20 -1.01
CA ILE A 622 -15.57 7.25 -2.03
C ILE A 622 -16.38 8.48 -1.64
N GLU A 623 -15.72 9.55 -1.21
CA GLU A 623 -16.41 10.68 -0.58
C GLU A 623 -15.94 12.08 -0.95
N GLY A 624 -16.87 13.00 -1.20
CA GLY A 624 -16.53 14.42 -1.36
C GLY A 624 -15.59 14.72 -2.53
N ASN A 625 -15.41 13.78 -3.47
CA ASN A 625 -14.54 13.96 -4.62
C ASN A 625 -15.23 14.81 -5.68
N VAL A 626 -14.47 15.63 -6.42
CA VAL A 626 -14.99 16.60 -7.37
C VAL A 626 -14.34 16.44 -8.75
N VAL A 627 -15.13 16.29 -9.80
CA VAL A 627 -14.63 16.21 -11.19
C VAL A 627 -15.02 17.47 -11.96
N VAL A 628 -14.02 18.22 -12.42
CA VAL A 628 -14.13 19.49 -13.16
C VAL A 628 -13.81 19.26 -14.65
N GLY A 629 -14.35 18.18 -15.23
CA GLY A 629 -14.14 17.81 -16.64
C GLY A 629 -13.54 16.42 -16.80
N ALA A 630 -14.35 15.49 -17.30
CA ALA A 630 -13.94 14.19 -17.80
C ALA A 630 -14.23 14.08 -19.31
N GLU A 631 -13.23 13.66 -20.07
CA GLU A 631 -13.20 13.59 -21.54
C GLU A 631 -12.92 12.17 -22.03
N GLU A 632 -12.96 12.00 -23.36
CA GLU A 632 -12.67 10.72 -24.01
C GLU A 632 -11.23 10.25 -23.78
N SER A 633 -11.08 8.95 -23.57
CA SER A 633 -9.78 8.29 -23.36
C SER A 633 -8.99 8.12 -24.66
N LEU A 634 -9.65 8.00 -25.82
CA LEU A 634 -9.02 7.62 -27.08
C LEU A 634 -9.43 8.52 -28.25
N MET A 635 -8.48 8.80 -29.13
CA MET A 635 -8.76 9.44 -30.42
C MET A 635 -9.66 8.56 -31.29
N GLY A 636 -10.71 9.17 -31.87
CA GLY A 636 -11.64 8.47 -32.76
C GLY A 636 -12.83 7.81 -32.06
N CYS A 637 -12.98 7.96 -30.74
CA CYS A 637 -14.14 7.45 -30.00
C CYS A 637 -15.49 7.90 -30.57
N GLY A 638 -15.58 9.12 -31.13
CA GLY A 638 -16.78 9.58 -31.85
C GLY A 638 -17.14 8.74 -33.08
N PHE A 639 -16.16 8.22 -33.82
CA PHE A 639 -16.37 7.30 -34.94
C PHE A 639 -16.76 5.91 -34.43
N VAL A 640 -15.97 5.35 -33.50
CA VAL A 640 -16.19 3.99 -32.99
C VAL A 640 -17.55 3.87 -32.29
N TYR A 641 -17.93 4.87 -31.48
CA TYR A 641 -19.23 4.91 -30.81
C TYR A 641 -20.40 4.95 -31.80
N LYS A 642 -20.31 5.78 -32.85
CA LYS A 642 -21.41 5.97 -33.81
C LYS A 642 -21.60 4.80 -34.77
N PHE A 643 -20.53 4.07 -35.09
CA PHE A 643 -20.55 3.06 -36.17
C PHE A 643 -20.40 1.61 -35.69
N VAL A 644 -19.83 1.34 -34.51
CA VAL A 644 -19.48 -0.04 -34.06
C VAL A 644 -20.30 -0.52 -32.85
N GLY A 645 -21.04 0.37 -32.17
CA GLY A 645 -22.23 0.04 -31.38
C GLY A 645 -22.05 -0.61 -29.99
N ALA A 646 -21.13 -1.55 -29.76
CA ALA A 646 -21.24 -2.41 -28.56
C ALA A 646 -19.94 -2.88 -27.85
N GLY A 647 -18.74 -2.44 -28.25
CA GLY A 647 -17.48 -2.89 -27.63
C GLY A 647 -16.61 -1.79 -27.03
N THR A 648 -17.19 -0.66 -26.60
CA THR A 648 -16.47 0.61 -26.48
C THR A 648 -16.61 1.26 -25.10
N GLU A 649 -16.50 0.52 -24.01
CA GLU A 649 -16.59 1.09 -22.65
C GLU A 649 -15.60 2.25 -22.45
N ASP A 650 -14.41 2.15 -23.03
CA ASP A 650 -13.39 3.21 -23.00
C ASP A 650 -13.82 4.49 -23.74
N CYS A 651 -14.72 4.37 -24.73
CA CYS A 651 -15.33 5.50 -25.42
C CYS A 651 -16.61 6.02 -24.74
N ARG A 652 -16.94 5.51 -23.56
CA ARG A 652 -18.04 5.97 -22.70
C ARG A 652 -17.52 6.24 -21.28
N PRO A 653 -16.54 7.15 -21.11
CA PRO A 653 -15.98 7.41 -19.79
C PRO A 653 -17.02 8.04 -18.86
N ALA A 654 -17.02 7.59 -17.61
CA ALA A 654 -17.74 8.21 -16.52
C ALA A 654 -16.85 9.25 -15.83
N ALA A 655 -17.41 10.19 -15.07
CA ALA A 655 -16.60 10.83 -14.05
C ALA A 655 -16.24 9.80 -12.96
N PHE A 656 -17.24 9.07 -12.48
CA PHE A 656 -17.08 7.99 -11.50
C PHE A 656 -17.68 6.68 -12.04
N ARG A 657 -16.85 5.65 -12.25
CA ARG A 657 -17.31 4.30 -12.54
C ARG A 657 -17.13 3.45 -11.29
N ILE A 658 -18.23 3.06 -10.65
CA ILE A 658 -18.20 2.43 -9.33
C ILE A 658 -19.04 1.16 -9.35
N ALA A 659 -18.38 0.01 -9.20
CA ALA A 659 -19.02 -1.27 -9.00
C ALA A 659 -19.77 -1.32 -7.66
N ARG A 660 -20.68 -2.30 -7.55
CA ARG A 660 -21.47 -2.55 -6.34
C ARG A 660 -20.63 -2.71 -5.07
N SER A 661 -21.30 -2.66 -3.92
CA SER A 661 -20.73 -2.86 -2.58
C SER A 661 -19.71 -1.80 -2.15
N ASN A 662 -19.84 -0.56 -2.65
CA ASN A 662 -19.02 0.58 -2.23
C ASN A 662 -19.88 1.67 -1.59
N THR A 663 -19.30 2.40 -0.64
CA THR A 663 -19.94 3.59 -0.04
C THR A 663 -19.58 4.83 -0.86
N VAL A 664 -20.57 5.56 -1.35
CA VAL A 664 -20.41 6.69 -2.28
C VAL A 664 -21.20 7.90 -1.77
N ILE A 665 -20.51 8.86 -1.14
CA ILE A 665 -21.18 9.97 -0.43
C ILE A 665 -20.64 11.35 -0.82
N GLY A 666 -21.52 12.28 -1.19
CA GLY A 666 -21.15 13.69 -1.33
C GLY A 666 -20.22 13.99 -2.51
N ASN A 667 -20.08 13.10 -3.49
CA ASN A 667 -19.23 13.32 -4.66
C ASN A 667 -19.92 14.24 -5.66
N ARG A 668 -19.15 15.05 -6.38
CA ARG A 668 -19.65 16.04 -7.34
C ARG A 668 -19.02 15.85 -8.72
N VAL A 669 -19.85 15.90 -9.74
CA VAL A 669 -19.43 15.96 -11.13
C VAL A 669 -19.91 17.28 -11.72
N ALA A 670 -18.97 18.13 -12.12
CA ALA A 670 -19.22 19.45 -12.71
C ALA A 670 -18.83 19.50 -14.20
N GLY A 671 -18.92 18.36 -14.88
CA GLY A 671 -18.57 18.20 -16.29
C GLY A 671 -18.06 16.80 -16.63
N ALA A 672 -18.80 16.08 -17.47
CA ALA A 672 -18.40 14.78 -18.02
C ALA A 672 -18.91 14.58 -19.45
N ILE A 673 -18.10 13.97 -20.32
CA ILE A 673 -18.45 13.74 -21.73
C ILE A 673 -19.64 12.80 -21.90
N SER A 674 -19.69 11.75 -21.08
CA SER A 674 -20.77 10.77 -21.03
C SER A 674 -21.51 10.86 -19.69
N ALA A 675 -21.26 9.96 -18.75
CA ALA A 675 -22.04 9.87 -17.52
C ALA A 675 -21.31 10.50 -16.33
N GLY A 676 -22.07 11.06 -15.38
CA GLY A 676 -21.51 11.41 -14.08
C GLY A 676 -21.11 10.16 -13.31
N PHE A 677 -22.07 9.26 -13.10
CA PHE A 677 -21.83 7.96 -12.51
C PHE A 677 -22.19 6.83 -13.48
N ILE A 678 -21.36 5.79 -13.54
CA ILE A 678 -21.71 4.48 -14.08
C ILE A 678 -21.58 3.46 -12.96
N THR A 679 -22.60 2.63 -12.76
CA THR A 679 -22.63 1.61 -11.71
C THR A 679 -23.50 0.43 -12.09
N ASP A 680 -23.19 -0.74 -11.52
CA ASP A 680 -24.03 -1.95 -11.65
C ASP A 680 -25.27 -1.86 -10.74
N GLY A 681 -25.28 -0.90 -9.79
CA GLY A 681 -26.27 -0.82 -8.73
C GLY A 681 -25.99 -1.81 -7.60
N ASP A 682 -26.56 -1.55 -6.42
CA ASP A 682 -26.49 -2.45 -5.28
C ASP A 682 -27.69 -3.40 -5.23
N GLU A 683 -27.49 -4.61 -4.71
CA GLU A 683 -28.57 -5.57 -4.49
C GLU A 683 -29.57 -5.05 -3.44
N CYS A 684 -30.85 -5.40 -3.60
CA CYS A 684 -31.88 -5.05 -2.63
C CYS A 684 -31.53 -5.59 -1.23
N GLY A 685 -31.33 -4.68 -0.27
CA GLY A 685 -30.95 -5.03 1.11
C GLY A 685 -29.46 -4.85 1.43
N ALA A 686 -28.64 -4.40 0.48
CA ALA A 686 -27.28 -3.97 0.74
C ALA A 686 -27.24 -2.86 1.81
N THR A 687 -26.20 -2.86 2.65
CA THR A 687 -25.98 -1.86 3.72
C THR A 687 -25.12 -0.69 3.27
N THR A 688 -24.68 -0.68 2.01
CA THR A 688 -23.85 0.37 1.42
C THR A 688 -24.64 1.65 1.18
N VAL A 689 -23.98 2.78 1.42
CA VAL A 689 -24.63 4.09 1.40
C VAL A 689 -24.27 4.85 0.13
N TRP A 690 -25.30 5.20 -0.65
CA TRP A 690 -25.23 6.12 -1.78
C TRP A 690 -26.05 7.37 -1.47
N ALA A 691 -25.39 8.48 -1.16
CA ALA A 691 -26.09 9.67 -0.67
C ALA A 691 -25.42 10.98 -1.09
N MET A 692 -26.23 12.02 -1.33
CA MET A 692 -25.76 13.41 -1.53
C MET A 692 -24.76 13.57 -2.69
N ASN A 693 -24.74 12.65 -3.66
CA ASN A 693 -23.93 12.81 -4.86
C ASN A 693 -24.63 13.75 -5.84
N GLU A 694 -23.87 14.63 -6.46
CA GLU A 694 -24.38 15.67 -7.35
C GLU A 694 -23.73 15.53 -8.74
N VAL A 695 -24.54 15.61 -9.78
CA VAL A 695 -24.06 15.65 -11.17
C VAL A 695 -24.70 16.81 -11.90
N ASP A 696 -23.84 17.65 -12.46
CA ASP A 696 -24.21 18.68 -13.41
C ASP A 696 -23.34 18.58 -14.68
N SER A 697 -23.78 19.22 -15.76
CA SER A 697 -23.01 19.36 -17.00
C SER A 697 -22.50 18.04 -17.63
N ALA A 698 -23.20 16.92 -17.36
CA ALA A 698 -22.97 15.60 -17.95
C ALA A 698 -24.08 15.21 -18.95
N ARG A 699 -23.84 14.21 -19.82
CA ARG A 699 -24.89 13.68 -20.70
C ARG A 699 -25.94 12.94 -19.88
N ASP A 700 -25.48 12.02 -19.04
CA ASP A 700 -26.30 11.24 -18.11
C ASP A 700 -25.87 11.55 -16.68
N GLY A 701 -26.82 11.70 -15.76
CA GLY A 701 -26.51 11.87 -14.34
C GLY A 701 -25.91 10.59 -13.76
N VAL A 702 -26.72 9.54 -13.72
CA VAL A 702 -26.35 8.19 -13.31
C VAL A 702 -26.81 7.23 -14.39
N LEU A 703 -25.92 6.36 -14.83
CA LEU A 703 -26.21 5.25 -15.72
C LEU A 703 -26.07 3.96 -14.91
N VAL A 704 -27.18 3.24 -14.74
CA VAL A 704 -27.17 1.90 -14.16
C VAL A 704 -27.10 0.91 -15.33
N TYR A 705 -26.03 0.14 -15.39
CA TYR A 705 -25.80 -0.83 -16.46
C TYR A 705 -25.05 -2.02 -15.87
N ASP A 706 -25.50 -3.22 -16.21
CA ASP A 706 -24.81 -4.47 -15.86
C ASP A 706 -23.51 -4.52 -16.66
N SER A 707 -22.38 -4.15 -16.04
CA SER A 707 -21.08 -4.31 -16.69
C SER A 707 -20.97 -5.77 -17.13
N PRO A 708 -20.67 -6.08 -18.41
CA PRO A 708 -20.18 -7.41 -18.73
C PRO A 708 -18.99 -7.64 -17.79
N ALA A 709 -19.04 -8.73 -17.02
CA ALA A 709 -17.90 -9.12 -16.20
C ALA A 709 -16.67 -9.07 -17.11
N GLU A 710 -15.67 -8.23 -16.79
CA GLU A 710 -14.40 -8.32 -17.49
C GLU A 710 -13.95 -9.79 -17.37
N PRO A 711 -13.69 -10.49 -18.50
CA PRO A 711 -13.47 -11.93 -18.52
C PRO A 711 -12.27 -12.39 -17.69
#